data_AF-A0A1I2BS95-F1
#
_entry.id   AF-A0A1I2BS95-F1
#
_cell.length_a   1.000
_cell.length_b   1.000
_cell.length_c   1.000
_cell.angle_alpha   90.00
_cell.angle_beta   90.00
_cell.angle_gamma   90.00
#
_symmetry.space_group_name_H-M   'P 1'
#
loop_
_entity.id
_entity.type
_entity.pdbx_description
1 polymer ?
#
loop_
_entity_poly.entity_id
_entity_poly.type
_entity_poly.pdbx_seq_one_letter_code
_entity_poly.pdbx_strand_id
1 'polypeptide(L)'
;MKRTIYLILACLFILRVAQAQDSQAPDSAFIEKMAQQEGQAWLKKAQFQENVGYQDYDLHFVRTNWTVDPAIRAISGDIQFHIKALSTPLSSMELDLQNNLVIDSIRMQASSFTWTHEDNKIKINFENPIAVNESAIIKIAYHGVPSSTGFGSFKTTQTPDGTPILWTLSEPYGAKEWWPCKQSLVDKVDSIEINVICPEGYRVASNGKLISRVTENGKVQTKWKHNYPIATYLVAIAVTDYATDEVYLKQENDSIQILNYVYPSYLEKAKTKTADMLNIMELLNELIGQYPFADEKYGHAQFGWAGGMEHQTMSFMYHLDFELVAHEMAHQWFGDCITLGSWQDIWLNEGFATYLTGLCYENLLNGAYWELWKKNQISRITTSPMGSVFVKDTTQISTLFSSRLSYSKGAYLLHMLRWELGDEAFFKALKNYFNDPALKYGFARNQDFVTHLEAAADTSLTEFFNDWYYGAGYPSYVLHHYTDYSDNGKQLLTVNQTTSDSSVDFFEMHLPVQVWKDGQSKLLRLHHTVNPQSFILDERPDSIDFDPDLWLITKGSVTMSTNQLTAQMLKLYPNPVVDQLVIEPKPNERIVSVRISNSLGRLIAVPELYHNQLDLSQLTPGHYFIQIKTNQNIYQQQFVKASL
;
A
#
# COMPACT_ATOMS: atom_id res chain seq x y z
N MET A 1 -33.29 38.51 -27.01
CA MET A 1 -33.53 37.05 -27.01
C MET A 1 -32.28 36.24 -27.36
N LYS A 2 -31.64 36.38 -28.54
CA LYS A 2 -30.47 35.55 -28.92
C LYS A 2 -29.28 35.65 -27.95
N ARG A 3 -28.88 36.85 -27.51
CA ARG A 3 -27.78 37.06 -26.53
C ARG A 3 -28.03 36.42 -25.15
N THR A 4 -29.27 36.42 -24.69
CA THR A 4 -29.67 35.84 -23.40
C THR A 4 -29.63 34.31 -23.44
N ILE A 5 -29.98 33.70 -24.58
CA ILE A 5 -29.89 32.25 -24.80
C ILE A 5 -28.43 31.80 -24.84
N TYR A 6 -27.53 32.56 -25.48
CA TYR A 6 -26.10 32.26 -25.47
C TYR A 6 -25.46 32.37 -24.08
N LEU A 7 -25.87 33.34 -23.26
CA LEU A 7 -25.40 33.47 -21.88
C LEU A 7 -25.90 32.33 -20.98
N ILE A 8 -27.16 31.89 -21.14
CA ILE A 8 -27.71 30.76 -20.39
C ILE A 8 -27.04 29.45 -20.82
N LEU A 9 -26.80 29.25 -22.12
CA LEU A 9 -26.06 28.08 -22.62
C LEU A 9 -24.59 28.09 -22.17
N ALA A 10 -23.93 29.25 -22.17
CA ALA A 10 -22.56 29.39 -21.66
C ALA A 10 -22.49 29.15 -20.14
N CYS A 11 -23.42 29.67 -19.35
CA CYS A 11 -23.48 29.40 -17.90
C CYS A 11 -23.80 27.93 -17.60
N LEU A 12 -24.70 27.29 -18.36
CA LEU A 12 -24.98 25.85 -18.23
C LEU A 12 -23.78 24.99 -18.65
N PHE A 13 -23.00 25.44 -19.63
CA PHE A 13 -21.76 24.77 -20.04
C PHE A 13 -20.67 24.93 -18.97
N ILE A 14 -20.49 26.13 -18.41
CA ILE A 14 -19.53 26.40 -17.32
C ILE A 14 -19.91 25.63 -16.05
N LEU A 15 -21.19 25.57 -15.69
CA LEU A 15 -21.68 24.77 -14.55
C LEU A 15 -21.47 23.27 -14.75
N ARG A 16 -21.65 22.75 -15.98
CA ARG A 16 -21.37 21.34 -16.30
C ARG A 16 -19.88 21.01 -16.27
N VAL A 17 -19.02 21.92 -16.74
CA VAL A 17 -17.55 21.74 -16.68
C VAL A 17 -17.06 21.80 -15.23
N ALA A 18 -17.59 22.70 -14.40
CA ALA A 18 -17.27 22.78 -12.98
C ALA A 18 -17.73 21.53 -12.19
N GLN A 19 -18.95 21.02 -12.45
CA GLN A 19 -19.43 19.77 -11.83
C GLN A 19 -18.70 18.52 -12.33
N ALA A 20 -18.20 18.50 -13.57
CA ALA A 20 -17.39 17.41 -14.08
C ALA A 20 -15.99 17.37 -13.42
N GLN A 21 -15.35 18.54 -13.24
CA GLN A 21 -14.07 18.68 -12.52
C GLN A 21 -14.17 18.25 -11.04
N ASP A 22 -15.30 18.50 -10.37
CA ASP A 22 -15.47 18.09 -8.96
C ASP A 22 -15.55 16.56 -8.78
N SER A 23 -15.98 15.81 -9.79
CA SER A 23 -16.13 14.33 -9.70
C SER A 23 -14.84 13.53 -9.89
N GLN A 24 -13.75 14.19 -10.29
CA GLN A 24 -12.44 13.57 -10.52
C GLN A 24 -11.42 13.96 -9.44
N ALA A 25 -11.70 14.98 -8.63
CA ALA A 25 -10.82 15.38 -7.55
C ALA A 25 -10.66 14.27 -6.49
N PRO A 26 -9.48 14.11 -5.88
CA PRO A 26 -9.26 13.18 -4.78
C PRO A 26 -10.24 13.43 -3.63
N ASP A 27 -10.99 12.42 -3.22
CA ASP A 27 -11.84 12.50 -2.03
C ASP A 27 -10.98 12.29 -0.78
N SER A 28 -10.86 13.32 0.06
CA SER A 28 -10.11 13.26 1.31
C SER A 28 -10.55 12.13 2.25
N ALA A 29 -11.79 11.64 2.13
CA ALA A 29 -12.33 10.53 2.90
C ALA A 29 -12.27 9.17 2.16
N PHE A 30 -11.80 9.12 0.90
CA PHE A 30 -11.78 7.90 0.08
C PHE A 30 -11.08 6.74 0.79
N ILE A 31 -9.81 6.92 1.14
CA ILE A 31 -8.99 5.89 1.81
C ILE A 31 -9.56 5.50 3.18
N GLU A 32 -10.21 6.41 3.89
CA GLU A 32 -10.83 6.09 5.17
C GLU A 32 -12.08 5.23 5.00
N LYS A 33 -12.88 5.51 3.96
CA LYS A 33 -14.01 4.66 3.58
C LYS A 33 -13.54 3.26 3.18
N MET A 34 -12.51 3.14 2.33
CA MET A 34 -11.94 1.86 1.91
C MET A 34 -11.42 1.05 3.09
N ALA A 35 -10.53 1.63 3.89
CA ALA A 35 -9.96 0.98 5.06
C ALA A 35 -11.02 0.55 6.10
N GLN A 36 -12.03 1.39 6.35
CA GLN A 36 -13.14 1.03 7.24
C GLN A 36 -13.92 -0.16 6.67
N GLN A 37 -14.16 -0.14 5.37
CA GLN A 37 -14.92 -1.13 4.64
C GLN A 37 -14.23 -2.51 4.67
N GLU A 38 -12.99 -2.60 4.21
CA GLU A 38 -12.19 -3.83 4.26
C GLU A 38 -11.96 -4.30 5.71
N GLY A 39 -11.74 -3.35 6.63
CA GLY A 39 -11.65 -3.64 8.06
C GLY A 39 -12.92 -4.29 8.62
N GLN A 40 -14.12 -3.88 8.21
CA GLN A 40 -15.35 -4.57 8.64
C GLN A 40 -15.44 -6.00 8.10
N ALA A 41 -14.95 -6.26 6.88
CA ALA A 41 -14.88 -7.60 6.30
C ALA A 41 -13.96 -8.52 7.12
N TRP A 42 -12.85 -7.98 7.61
CA TRP A 42 -11.82 -8.72 8.34
C TRP A 42 -12.12 -8.89 9.84
N LEU A 43 -12.85 -7.96 10.48
CA LEU A 43 -13.29 -7.93 11.90
C LEU A 43 -13.86 -9.25 12.46
N LYS A 44 -14.29 -10.14 11.58
CA LYS A 44 -15.08 -11.33 11.91
C LYS A 44 -14.46 -12.62 11.36
N LYS A 45 -13.27 -12.51 10.75
CA LYS A 45 -12.52 -13.60 10.08
C LYS A 45 -11.08 -13.77 10.61
N ALA A 46 -10.66 -12.92 11.57
CA ALA A 46 -9.29 -12.82 12.07
C ALA A 46 -8.92 -13.89 13.12
N GLN A 47 -8.81 -15.15 12.70
CA GLN A 47 -8.06 -16.22 13.37
C GLN A 47 -7.57 -17.25 12.34
N PHE A 48 -7.17 -16.78 11.16
CA PHE A 48 -6.71 -17.70 10.13
C PHE A 48 -5.36 -18.29 10.46
N GLN A 49 -5.26 -19.59 10.32
CA GLN A 49 -4.01 -20.33 10.25
C GLN A 49 -4.07 -21.14 8.95
N GLU A 50 -3.01 -21.04 8.17
CA GLU A 50 -2.84 -21.85 6.96
C GLU A 50 -2.99 -23.33 7.33
N ASN A 51 -3.83 -24.05 6.60
CA ASN A 51 -4.04 -25.46 6.90
C ASN A 51 -2.80 -26.26 6.46
N VAL A 52 -2.17 -26.99 7.38
CA VAL A 52 -0.98 -27.80 7.09
C VAL A 52 -1.24 -28.81 5.97
N GLY A 53 -2.46 -29.38 5.89
CA GLY A 53 -2.83 -30.33 4.84
C GLY A 53 -2.92 -29.75 3.43
N TYR A 54 -2.81 -28.43 3.26
CA TYR A 54 -2.81 -27.77 1.96
C TYR A 54 -1.52 -27.98 1.17
N GLN A 55 -0.44 -28.39 1.83
CA GLN A 55 0.85 -28.61 1.17
C GLN A 55 0.95 -29.98 0.49
N ASP A 56 0.01 -30.90 0.78
CA ASP A 56 0.05 -32.27 0.28
C ASP A 56 -0.55 -32.41 -1.13
N TYR A 57 -1.33 -31.43 -1.59
CA TYR A 57 -1.98 -31.44 -2.89
C TYR A 57 -2.12 -30.05 -3.52
N ASP A 58 -2.12 -30.03 -4.84
CA ASP A 58 -2.33 -28.86 -5.68
C ASP A 58 -3.75 -28.85 -6.31
N LEU A 59 -4.32 -27.67 -6.56
CA LEU A 59 -5.59 -27.45 -7.25
C LEU A 59 -5.36 -26.89 -8.66
N HIS A 60 -5.31 -27.76 -9.67
CA HIS A 60 -5.07 -27.33 -11.05
C HIS A 60 -6.29 -26.69 -11.73
N PHE A 61 -7.48 -27.20 -11.43
CA PHE A 61 -8.69 -26.71 -12.07
C PHE A 61 -9.89 -26.88 -11.17
N VAL A 62 -10.71 -25.84 -11.09
CA VAL A 62 -12.00 -25.90 -10.42
C VAL A 62 -13.10 -25.63 -11.44
N ARG A 63 -14.13 -26.48 -11.45
CA ARG A 63 -15.39 -26.18 -12.14
C ARG A 63 -16.49 -26.00 -11.10
N THR A 64 -17.14 -24.86 -11.11
CA THR A 64 -18.27 -24.57 -10.24
C THR A 64 -19.57 -24.61 -11.04
N ASN A 65 -20.63 -25.15 -10.43
CA ASN A 65 -22.00 -25.03 -10.93
C ASN A 65 -22.88 -24.54 -9.78
N TRP A 66 -23.05 -23.23 -9.67
CA TRP A 66 -23.87 -22.61 -8.64
C TRP A 66 -25.27 -22.33 -9.15
N THR A 67 -26.28 -22.63 -8.33
CA THR A 67 -27.65 -22.16 -8.54
C THR A 67 -27.99 -21.15 -7.47
N VAL A 68 -28.38 -19.95 -7.89
CA VAL A 68 -28.73 -18.84 -7.01
C VAL A 68 -29.95 -18.09 -7.54
N ASP A 69 -30.72 -17.47 -6.66
CA ASP A 69 -31.76 -16.50 -6.99
C ASP A 69 -31.42 -15.22 -6.21
N PRO A 70 -31.21 -14.07 -6.86
CA PRO A 70 -30.85 -12.86 -6.14
C PRO A 70 -31.93 -12.39 -5.15
N ALA A 71 -33.18 -12.85 -5.30
CA ALA A 71 -34.26 -12.59 -4.35
C ALA A 71 -34.19 -13.47 -3.09
N ILE A 72 -33.39 -14.54 -3.10
CA ILE A 72 -33.34 -15.55 -2.04
C ILE A 72 -31.89 -15.73 -1.58
N ARG A 73 -31.62 -15.49 -0.30
CA ARG A 73 -30.29 -15.77 0.27
C ARG A 73 -30.09 -17.26 0.50
N ALA A 74 -29.85 -17.99 -0.58
CA ALA A 74 -29.52 -19.40 -0.58
C ALA A 74 -28.63 -19.73 -1.78
N ILE A 75 -27.88 -20.81 -1.66
CA ILE A 75 -27.06 -21.34 -2.75
C ILE A 75 -27.13 -22.86 -2.74
N SER A 76 -27.11 -23.45 -3.92
CA SER A 76 -26.67 -24.84 -4.11
C SER A 76 -25.54 -24.89 -5.12
N GLY A 77 -24.62 -25.84 -4.94
CA GLY A 77 -23.47 -25.97 -5.82
C GLY A 77 -23.06 -27.41 -6.06
N ASP A 78 -22.57 -27.68 -7.27
CA ASP A 78 -21.81 -28.88 -7.64
C ASP A 78 -20.42 -28.44 -8.09
N ILE A 79 -19.42 -28.70 -7.26
CA ILE A 79 -18.04 -28.23 -7.45
C ILE A 79 -17.15 -29.42 -7.77
N GLN A 80 -16.34 -29.29 -8.83
CA GLN A 80 -15.36 -30.28 -9.24
C GLN A 80 -13.96 -29.73 -9.01
N PHE A 81 -13.19 -30.37 -8.15
CA PHE A 81 -11.80 -30.07 -7.87
C PHE A 81 -10.91 -31.07 -8.61
N HIS A 82 -10.08 -30.58 -9.51
CA HIS A 82 -9.02 -31.35 -10.14
C HIS A 82 -7.76 -31.16 -9.31
N ILE A 83 -7.35 -32.22 -8.63
CA ILE A 83 -6.24 -32.17 -7.68
C ILE A 83 -5.07 -33.01 -8.17
N LYS A 84 -3.87 -32.71 -7.68
CA LYS A 84 -2.67 -33.55 -7.84
C LYS A 84 -1.95 -33.72 -6.50
N ALA A 85 -1.62 -34.96 -6.15
CA ALA A 85 -0.83 -35.23 -4.94
C ALA A 85 0.65 -34.84 -5.15
N LEU A 86 1.27 -34.17 -4.17
CA LEU A 86 2.59 -33.54 -4.34
C LEU A 86 3.73 -34.29 -3.66
N SER A 87 3.72 -34.37 -2.32
CA SER A 87 4.89 -34.74 -1.52
C SER A 87 4.82 -36.19 -1.01
N THR A 88 3.62 -36.66 -0.66
CA THR A 88 3.36 -38.00 -0.12
C THR A 88 2.08 -38.58 -0.75
N PRO A 89 1.89 -39.91 -0.74
CA PRO A 89 0.62 -40.47 -1.18
C PRO A 89 -0.53 -39.87 -0.36
N LEU A 90 -1.49 -39.24 -1.04
CA LEU A 90 -2.54 -38.45 -0.42
C LEU A 90 -3.61 -39.38 0.16
N SER A 91 -3.51 -39.66 1.46
CA SER A 91 -4.48 -40.48 2.20
C SER A 91 -5.69 -39.69 2.69
N SER A 92 -5.58 -38.36 2.76
CA SER A 92 -6.69 -37.47 3.07
C SER A 92 -6.48 -36.09 2.45
N MET A 93 -7.57 -35.38 2.17
CA MET A 93 -7.53 -33.97 1.81
C MET A 93 -8.49 -33.16 2.67
N GLU A 94 -8.17 -31.89 2.86
CA GLU A 94 -9.02 -30.95 3.61
C GLU A 94 -9.39 -29.75 2.75
N LEU A 95 -10.62 -29.26 2.91
CA LEU A 95 -11.15 -28.03 2.33
C LEU A 95 -11.88 -27.23 3.42
N ASP A 96 -12.07 -25.95 3.22
CA ASP A 96 -12.91 -25.10 4.07
C ASP A 96 -14.34 -25.03 3.53
N LEU A 97 -15.33 -25.14 4.42
CA LEU A 97 -16.74 -24.84 4.14
C LEU A 97 -17.45 -24.57 5.47
N GLN A 98 -18.23 -23.50 5.59
CA GLN A 98 -18.97 -23.27 6.84
C GLN A 98 -19.99 -24.36 7.15
N ASN A 99 -20.11 -24.73 8.43
CA ASN A 99 -20.94 -25.85 8.90
C ASN A 99 -22.45 -25.68 8.65
N ASN A 100 -22.94 -24.46 8.39
CA ASN A 100 -24.35 -24.21 8.03
C ASN A 100 -24.69 -24.57 6.58
N LEU A 101 -23.69 -24.90 5.75
CA LEU A 101 -23.88 -25.41 4.40
C LEU A 101 -23.83 -26.93 4.42
N VAL A 102 -24.90 -27.56 3.96
CA VAL A 102 -25.09 -29.02 4.00
C VAL A 102 -24.41 -29.65 2.79
N ILE A 103 -23.55 -30.63 3.03
CA ILE A 103 -22.93 -31.44 1.98
C ILE A 103 -23.88 -32.59 1.62
N ASP A 104 -24.36 -32.61 0.38
CA ASP A 104 -25.25 -33.65 -0.14
C ASP A 104 -24.47 -34.90 -0.56
N SER A 105 -23.28 -34.72 -1.16
CA SER A 105 -22.39 -35.83 -1.47
C SER A 105 -20.97 -35.38 -1.80
N ILE A 106 -20.01 -36.27 -1.51
CA ILE A 106 -18.62 -36.18 -1.97
C ILE A 106 -18.32 -37.46 -2.76
N ARG A 107 -17.82 -37.31 -3.99
CA ARG A 107 -17.60 -38.44 -4.92
C ARG A 107 -16.30 -38.26 -5.69
N MET A 108 -15.64 -39.38 -5.99
CA MET A 108 -14.58 -39.47 -7.01
C MET A 108 -14.95 -40.60 -7.94
N GLN A 109 -15.15 -40.29 -9.22
CA GLN A 109 -15.69 -41.24 -10.19
C GLN A 109 -17.00 -41.88 -9.69
N ALA A 110 -17.06 -43.22 -9.57
CA ALA A 110 -18.21 -43.96 -9.07
C ALA A 110 -18.12 -44.35 -7.58
N SER A 111 -17.04 -43.96 -6.89
CA SER A 111 -16.77 -44.36 -5.51
C SER A 111 -17.26 -43.31 -4.51
N SER A 112 -17.80 -43.76 -3.38
CA SER A 112 -18.12 -42.94 -2.20
C SER A 112 -16.96 -42.96 -1.20
N PHE A 113 -16.77 -41.87 -0.45
CA PHE A 113 -15.73 -41.75 0.57
C PHE A 113 -16.31 -41.66 1.97
N THR A 114 -15.46 -41.93 2.97
CA THR A 114 -15.70 -41.46 4.33
C THR A 114 -15.19 -40.03 4.46
N TRP A 115 -16.05 -39.14 4.96
CA TRP A 115 -15.72 -37.73 5.14
C TRP A 115 -16.40 -37.17 6.39
N THR A 116 -15.83 -36.11 6.94
CA THR A 116 -16.41 -35.32 8.03
C THR A 116 -16.55 -33.87 7.62
N HIS A 117 -17.51 -33.18 8.23
CA HIS A 117 -17.69 -31.74 8.10
C HIS A 117 -17.94 -31.15 9.49
N GLU A 118 -16.88 -30.64 10.09
CA GLU A 118 -16.87 -30.09 11.45
C GLU A 118 -15.91 -28.90 11.51
N ASP A 119 -16.12 -27.97 12.44
CA ASP A 119 -15.27 -26.78 12.61
C ASP A 119 -14.98 -25.97 11.33
N ASN A 120 -15.94 -25.94 10.40
CA ASN A 120 -15.87 -25.32 9.08
C ASN A 120 -14.82 -25.95 8.14
N LYS A 121 -14.47 -27.22 8.37
CA LYS A 121 -13.53 -28.01 7.58
C LYS A 121 -14.21 -29.26 7.04
N ILE A 122 -14.01 -29.52 5.75
CA ILE A 122 -14.34 -30.79 5.12
C ILE A 122 -13.07 -31.63 5.14
N LYS A 123 -13.11 -32.81 5.75
CA LYS A 123 -12.03 -33.78 5.68
C LYS A 123 -12.48 -35.00 4.89
N ILE A 124 -11.79 -35.30 3.80
CA ILE A 124 -12.07 -36.43 2.92
C ILE A 124 -10.96 -37.46 3.08
N ASN A 125 -11.32 -38.69 3.43
CA ASN A 125 -10.34 -39.79 3.58
C ASN A 125 -10.38 -40.70 2.35
N PHE A 126 -9.21 -41.03 1.82
CA PHE A 126 -9.02 -41.91 0.69
C PHE A 126 -8.63 -43.31 1.18
N GLU A 127 -9.52 -44.30 1.02
CA GLU A 127 -9.23 -45.70 1.38
C GLU A 127 -8.02 -46.25 0.62
N ASN A 128 -7.90 -45.85 -0.65
CA ASN A 128 -6.71 -46.05 -1.46
C ASN A 128 -6.06 -44.67 -1.67
N PRO A 129 -4.90 -44.39 -1.04
CA PRO A 129 -4.22 -43.12 -1.19
C PRO A 129 -3.93 -42.81 -2.66
N ILE A 130 -4.10 -41.55 -3.07
CA ILE A 130 -3.72 -41.10 -4.42
C ILE A 130 -2.19 -41.04 -4.47
N ALA A 131 -1.56 -41.73 -5.41
CA ALA A 131 -0.10 -41.78 -5.42
C ALA A 131 0.50 -40.40 -5.76
N VAL A 132 1.74 -40.17 -5.32
CA VAL A 132 2.47 -38.94 -5.62
C VAL A 132 2.50 -38.69 -7.13
N ASN A 133 2.24 -37.45 -7.53
CA ASN A 133 2.08 -36.99 -8.91
C ASN A 133 0.86 -37.52 -9.67
N GLU A 134 -0.01 -38.32 -9.07
CA GLU A 134 -1.29 -38.69 -9.68
C GLU A 134 -2.36 -37.62 -9.45
N SER A 135 -3.30 -37.54 -10.40
CA SER A 135 -4.42 -36.60 -10.35
C SER A 135 -5.74 -37.29 -10.04
N ALA A 136 -6.62 -36.58 -9.36
CA ALA A 136 -7.98 -37.01 -9.07
C ALA A 136 -9.00 -35.89 -9.30
N ILE A 137 -10.26 -36.28 -9.54
CA ILE A 137 -11.39 -35.35 -9.64
C ILE A 137 -12.34 -35.63 -8.48
N ILE A 138 -12.44 -34.66 -7.58
CA ILE A 138 -13.33 -34.71 -6.42
C ILE A 138 -14.53 -33.83 -6.69
N LYS A 139 -15.73 -34.40 -6.58
CA LYS A 139 -17.00 -33.70 -6.77
C LYS A 139 -17.70 -33.52 -5.44
N ILE A 140 -18.07 -32.28 -5.11
CA ILE A 140 -18.78 -31.93 -3.89
C ILE A 140 -20.10 -31.24 -4.28
N ALA A 141 -21.22 -31.87 -3.92
CA ALA A 141 -22.54 -31.28 -4.01
C ALA A 141 -22.93 -30.75 -2.63
N TYR A 142 -23.42 -29.52 -2.56
CA TYR A 142 -23.83 -28.88 -1.31
C TYR A 142 -24.97 -27.89 -1.53
N HIS A 143 -25.68 -27.55 -0.46
CA HIS A 143 -26.66 -26.48 -0.45
C HIS A 143 -26.82 -25.85 0.92
N GLY A 144 -27.45 -24.68 0.97
CA GLY A 144 -27.87 -24.08 2.22
C GLY A 144 -28.03 -22.58 2.13
N VAL A 145 -28.11 -21.97 3.30
CA VAL A 145 -28.18 -20.50 3.46
C VAL A 145 -26.81 -20.06 3.96
N PRO A 146 -25.99 -19.37 3.14
CA PRO A 146 -24.74 -18.77 3.59
C PRO A 146 -24.95 -17.95 4.86
N SER A 147 -24.00 -18.02 5.78
CA SER A 147 -24.17 -17.37 7.06
C SER A 147 -24.27 -15.86 6.88
N SER A 148 -25.13 -15.22 7.66
CA SER A 148 -25.24 -13.76 7.67
C SER A 148 -24.42 -13.12 8.77
N THR A 149 -23.55 -13.89 9.40
CA THR A 149 -22.80 -13.44 10.57
C THR A 149 -21.76 -12.44 10.10
N GLY A 150 -22.00 -11.18 10.42
CA GLY A 150 -21.02 -10.15 10.22
C GLY A 150 -21.11 -9.38 8.90
N PHE A 151 -19.95 -9.12 8.31
CA PHE A 151 -19.86 -8.43 7.03
C PHE A 151 -20.37 -9.29 5.86
N GLY A 152 -20.42 -10.62 6.04
CA GLY A 152 -21.09 -11.63 5.21
C GLY A 152 -20.60 -11.69 3.77
N SER A 153 -19.98 -12.79 3.38
CA SER A 153 -19.30 -12.94 2.09
C SER A 153 -20.24 -13.32 0.94
N PHE A 154 -21.54 -13.45 1.25
CA PHE A 154 -22.63 -13.69 0.32
C PHE A 154 -23.84 -12.87 0.77
N LYS A 155 -24.20 -11.86 -0.02
CA LYS A 155 -25.24 -10.89 0.34
C LYS A 155 -26.32 -10.85 -0.70
N THR A 156 -27.54 -10.64 -0.21
CA THR A 156 -28.70 -10.28 -1.02
C THR A 156 -29.22 -8.93 -0.54
N THR A 157 -29.29 -7.96 -1.44
CA THR A 157 -29.82 -6.61 -1.21
C THR A 157 -30.82 -6.27 -2.31
N GLN A 158 -31.31 -5.03 -2.34
CA GLN A 158 -32.18 -4.56 -3.40
C GLN A 158 -31.77 -3.15 -3.84
N THR A 159 -31.96 -2.84 -5.10
CA THR A 159 -31.94 -1.47 -5.62
C THR A 159 -33.11 -0.66 -5.02
N PRO A 160 -33.12 0.69 -5.14
CA PRO A 160 -34.22 1.51 -4.64
C PRO A 160 -35.61 1.19 -5.24
N ASP A 161 -35.66 0.65 -6.45
CA ASP A 161 -36.89 0.18 -7.12
C ASP A 161 -37.27 -1.28 -6.76
N GLY A 162 -36.54 -1.90 -5.84
CA GLY A 162 -36.83 -3.22 -5.30
C GLY A 162 -36.23 -4.39 -6.09
N THR A 163 -35.43 -4.13 -7.13
CA THR A 163 -34.78 -5.19 -7.90
C THR A 163 -33.76 -5.94 -7.03
N PRO A 164 -33.84 -7.27 -6.91
CA PRO A 164 -32.90 -8.04 -6.11
C PRO A 164 -31.48 -8.00 -6.66
N ILE A 165 -30.52 -7.91 -5.76
CA ILE A 165 -29.09 -7.94 -6.05
C ILE A 165 -28.46 -9.02 -5.17
N LEU A 166 -27.66 -9.89 -5.76
CA LEU A 166 -26.76 -10.80 -5.04
C LEU A 166 -25.32 -10.49 -5.40
N TRP A 167 -24.43 -10.53 -4.42
CA TRP A 167 -22.99 -10.37 -4.64
C TRP A 167 -22.20 -11.10 -3.56
N THR A 168 -20.96 -11.46 -3.90
CA THR A 168 -19.99 -12.07 -2.98
C THR A 168 -18.84 -11.12 -2.67
N LEU A 169 -18.23 -11.28 -1.49
CA LEU A 169 -17.01 -10.57 -1.11
C LEU A 169 -16.21 -11.47 -0.16
N SER A 170 -15.18 -12.10 -0.69
CA SER A 170 -14.49 -13.20 0.00
C SER A 170 -13.22 -12.77 0.72
N GLU A 171 -12.70 -11.56 0.52
CA GLU A 171 -11.55 -11.10 1.30
C GLU A 171 -11.89 -10.99 2.81
N PRO A 172 -10.97 -11.34 3.71
CA PRO A 172 -9.75 -12.15 3.51
C PRO A 172 -10.02 -13.66 3.35
N TYR A 173 -11.05 -14.18 4.04
CA TYR A 173 -11.29 -15.61 4.28
C TYR A 173 -12.79 -15.95 4.31
N GLY A 174 -13.51 -15.30 3.40
CA GLY A 174 -14.95 -15.37 3.23
C GLY A 174 -15.43 -16.39 2.22
N ALA A 175 -14.53 -16.94 1.41
CA ALA A 175 -14.90 -17.90 0.36
C ALA A 175 -15.64 -19.11 0.93
N LYS A 176 -15.15 -19.65 2.06
CA LYS A 176 -15.76 -20.78 2.77
C LYS A 176 -17.19 -20.55 3.23
N GLU A 177 -17.64 -19.29 3.30
CA GLU A 177 -18.99 -18.95 3.76
C GLU A 177 -20.07 -19.27 2.72
N TRP A 178 -19.67 -19.51 1.47
CA TRP A 178 -20.61 -19.74 0.38
C TRP A 178 -20.21 -20.86 -0.59
N TRP A 179 -18.97 -21.34 -0.58
CA TRP A 179 -18.55 -22.52 -1.37
C TRP A 179 -17.37 -23.27 -0.72
N PRO A 180 -17.23 -24.59 -0.98
CA PRO A 180 -16.10 -25.35 -0.48
C PRO A 180 -14.83 -24.89 -1.18
N CYS A 181 -13.75 -24.60 -0.46
CA CYS A 181 -12.56 -24.01 -1.06
C CYS A 181 -11.26 -24.29 -0.29
N LYS A 182 -10.11 -24.03 -0.92
CA LYS A 182 -8.80 -24.01 -0.28
C LYS A 182 -8.42 -22.56 0.03
N GLN A 183 -8.58 -22.10 1.27
CA GLN A 183 -8.25 -20.70 1.61
C GLN A 183 -6.76 -20.58 1.91
N SER A 184 -5.97 -20.22 0.90
CA SER A 184 -4.51 -20.21 1.00
C SER A 184 -3.93 -18.88 0.54
N LEU A 185 -2.84 -18.48 1.18
CA LEU A 185 -1.94 -17.41 0.70
C LEU A 185 -0.61 -17.97 0.16
N VAL A 186 -0.56 -19.27 -0.10
CA VAL A 186 0.60 -19.95 -0.68
C VAL A 186 0.24 -20.86 -1.85
N ASP A 187 -1.05 -20.94 -2.19
CA ASP A 187 -1.55 -21.68 -3.34
C ASP A 187 -2.68 -20.92 -4.05
N LYS A 188 -2.66 -20.94 -5.38
CA LYS A 188 -3.70 -20.40 -6.26
C LYS A 188 -4.20 -21.53 -7.15
N VAL A 189 -5.50 -21.57 -7.42
CA VAL A 189 -6.01 -22.51 -8.42
C VAL A 189 -5.56 -22.04 -9.80
N ASP A 190 -4.92 -22.92 -10.60
CA ASP A 190 -4.34 -22.51 -11.91
C ASP A 190 -5.38 -21.96 -12.88
N SER A 191 -6.62 -22.48 -12.81
CA SER A 191 -7.74 -22.03 -13.64
C SER A 191 -9.10 -22.41 -13.05
N ILE A 192 -10.13 -21.64 -13.39
CA ILE A 192 -11.49 -21.87 -12.89
C ILE A 192 -12.55 -21.66 -13.98
N GLU A 193 -13.52 -22.58 -14.05
CA GLU A 193 -14.73 -22.42 -14.83
C GLU A 193 -15.92 -22.15 -13.90
N ILE A 194 -16.56 -21.00 -14.07
CA ILE A 194 -17.64 -20.54 -13.19
C ILE A 194 -18.96 -20.64 -13.96
N ASN A 195 -19.81 -21.61 -13.58
CA ASN A 195 -21.15 -21.74 -14.13
C ASN A 195 -22.17 -21.30 -13.07
N VAL A 196 -23.03 -20.36 -13.44
CA VAL A 196 -24.08 -19.84 -12.56
C VAL A 196 -25.44 -19.96 -13.25
N ILE A 197 -26.38 -20.58 -12.55
CA ILE A 197 -27.78 -20.72 -12.96
C ILE A 197 -28.61 -19.80 -12.07
N CYS A 198 -29.38 -18.90 -12.67
CA CYS A 198 -30.32 -18.03 -11.97
C CYS A 198 -31.63 -17.87 -12.75
N PRO A 199 -32.68 -17.25 -12.17
CA PRO A 199 -33.90 -16.98 -12.91
C PRO A 199 -33.65 -16.13 -14.16
N GLU A 200 -34.47 -16.36 -15.19
CA GLU A 200 -34.49 -15.50 -16.37
C GLU A 200 -34.73 -14.03 -16.00
N GLY A 201 -34.12 -13.10 -16.74
CA GLY A 201 -34.16 -11.66 -16.47
C GLY A 201 -32.91 -11.12 -15.78
N TYR A 202 -32.14 -11.98 -15.10
CA TYR A 202 -30.88 -11.58 -14.48
C TYR A 202 -29.65 -11.83 -15.38
N ARG A 203 -28.54 -11.18 -15.01
CA ARG A 203 -27.21 -11.38 -15.58
C ARG A 203 -26.22 -11.65 -14.45
N VAL A 204 -25.16 -12.36 -14.79
CA VAL A 204 -24.11 -12.78 -13.85
C VAL A 204 -22.80 -12.12 -14.26
N ALA A 205 -22.21 -11.31 -13.38
CA ALA A 205 -20.84 -10.82 -13.51
C ALA A 205 -19.89 -11.72 -12.71
N SER A 206 -18.76 -12.11 -13.31
CA SER A 206 -17.77 -12.99 -12.68
C SER A 206 -16.39 -12.91 -13.35
N ASN A 207 -15.44 -13.65 -12.80
CA ASN A 207 -14.04 -13.70 -13.24
C ASN A 207 -13.89 -14.33 -14.63
N GLY A 208 -12.88 -13.92 -15.38
CA GLY A 208 -12.47 -14.48 -16.66
C GLY A 208 -13.34 -14.06 -17.86
N LYS A 209 -13.28 -14.84 -18.93
CA LYS A 209 -13.99 -14.55 -20.18
C LYS A 209 -15.39 -15.16 -20.19
N LEU A 210 -16.38 -14.42 -20.70
CA LEU A 210 -17.72 -14.93 -20.92
C LEU A 210 -17.69 -15.97 -22.05
N ILE A 211 -18.06 -17.21 -21.76
CA ILE A 211 -18.06 -18.30 -22.75
C ILE A 211 -19.45 -18.48 -23.36
N SER A 212 -20.49 -18.50 -22.52
CA SER A 212 -21.87 -18.67 -23.00
C SER A 212 -22.89 -18.14 -22.01
N ARG A 213 -24.03 -17.71 -22.53
CA ARG A 213 -25.24 -17.41 -21.75
C ARG A 213 -26.43 -18.06 -22.45
N VAL A 214 -27.06 -19.04 -21.82
CA VAL A 214 -28.15 -19.83 -22.39
C VAL A 214 -29.37 -19.69 -21.50
N THR A 215 -30.50 -19.28 -22.08
CA THR A 215 -31.78 -19.20 -21.39
C THR A 215 -32.64 -20.41 -21.78
N GLU A 216 -33.10 -21.16 -20.79
CA GLU A 216 -33.96 -22.33 -21.00
C GLU A 216 -34.88 -22.53 -19.78
N ASN A 217 -36.15 -22.88 -20.01
CA ASN A 217 -37.11 -23.22 -18.96
C ASN A 217 -37.23 -22.17 -17.83
N GLY A 218 -37.21 -20.87 -18.17
CA GLY A 218 -37.32 -19.76 -17.22
C GLY A 218 -36.07 -19.53 -16.36
N LYS A 219 -34.94 -20.15 -16.71
CA LYS A 219 -33.64 -19.96 -16.07
C LYS A 219 -32.61 -19.51 -17.10
N VAL A 220 -31.57 -18.85 -16.63
CA VAL A 220 -30.38 -18.52 -17.43
C VAL A 220 -29.16 -19.18 -16.81
N GLN A 221 -28.40 -19.91 -17.62
CA GLN A 221 -27.08 -20.42 -17.28
C GLN A 221 -26.02 -19.53 -17.93
N THR A 222 -25.16 -18.94 -17.11
CA THR A 222 -24.02 -18.14 -17.55
C THR A 222 -22.73 -18.88 -17.22
N LYS A 223 -21.85 -19.04 -18.20
CA LYS A 223 -20.56 -19.71 -18.07
C LYS A 223 -19.43 -18.73 -18.31
N TRP A 224 -18.57 -18.61 -17.33
CA TRP A 224 -17.32 -17.87 -17.37
C TRP A 224 -16.13 -18.84 -17.29
N LYS A 225 -15.00 -18.45 -17.87
CA LYS A 225 -13.75 -19.21 -17.76
C LYS A 225 -12.57 -18.27 -17.52
N HIS A 226 -11.85 -18.52 -16.44
CA HIS A 226 -10.62 -17.85 -16.07
C HIS A 226 -9.46 -18.86 -16.17
N ASN A 227 -8.41 -18.52 -16.91
CA ASN A 227 -7.30 -19.40 -17.27
C ASN A 227 -5.97 -18.97 -16.67
N TYR A 228 -5.99 -18.06 -15.70
CA TYR A 228 -4.83 -17.63 -14.95
C TYR A 228 -4.96 -18.09 -13.48
N PRO A 229 -3.84 -18.28 -12.77
CA PRO A 229 -3.88 -18.58 -11.34
C PRO A 229 -4.64 -17.50 -10.57
N ILE A 230 -5.57 -17.92 -9.71
CA ILE A 230 -6.43 -17.03 -8.93
C ILE A 230 -6.45 -17.44 -7.46
N ALA A 231 -6.29 -16.45 -6.56
CA ALA A 231 -6.46 -16.68 -5.14
C ALA A 231 -7.93 -16.89 -4.80
N THR A 232 -8.21 -17.80 -3.88
CA THR A 232 -9.58 -18.20 -3.51
C THR A 232 -10.47 -17.03 -3.09
N TYR A 233 -9.92 -15.99 -2.46
CA TYR A 233 -10.69 -14.81 -2.04
C TYR A 233 -11.06 -13.85 -3.19
N LEU A 234 -10.41 -13.98 -4.36
CA LEU A 234 -10.67 -13.17 -5.55
C LEU A 234 -11.78 -13.75 -6.44
N VAL A 235 -12.22 -14.99 -6.19
CA VAL A 235 -13.34 -15.62 -6.89
C VAL A 235 -14.65 -14.98 -6.46
N ALA A 236 -15.45 -14.51 -7.43
CA ALA A 236 -16.67 -13.79 -7.13
C ALA A 236 -17.80 -13.99 -8.16
N ILE A 237 -19.03 -13.82 -7.68
CA ILE A 237 -20.24 -13.72 -8.49
C ILE A 237 -21.08 -12.53 -8.03
N ALA A 238 -21.67 -11.81 -8.99
CA ALA A 238 -22.74 -10.86 -8.74
C ALA A 238 -23.89 -11.08 -9.72
N VAL A 239 -25.12 -11.02 -9.22
CA VAL A 239 -26.34 -11.38 -9.96
C VAL A 239 -27.41 -10.34 -9.71
N THR A 240 -27.82 -9.65 -10.77
CA THR A 240 -28.97 -8.72 -10.77
C THR A 240 -29.38 -8.44 -12.23
N ASP A 241 -30.27 -7.48 -12.47
CA ASP A 241 -30.78 -7.10 -13.80
C ASP A 241 -29.82 -6.21 -14.61
N TYR A 242 -28.50 -6.44 -14.47
CA TYR A 242 -27.46 -5.55 -15.01
C TYR A 242 -27.72 -5.12 -16.47
N ALA A 243 -27.58 -3.82 -16.71
CA ALA A 243 -27.21 -3.33 -18.03
C ALA A 243 -25.70 -3.55 -18.28
N THR A 244 -25.32 -3.63 -19.55
CA THR A 244 -23.92 -3.88 -19.95
C THR A 244 -23.43 -2.80 -20.88
N ASP A 245 -22.17 -2.41 -20.71
CA ASP A 245 -21.41 -1.55 -21.61
C ASP A 245 -20.04 -2.17 -21.85
N GLU A 246 -19.58 -2.14 -23.11
CA GLU A 246 -18.33 -2.80 -23.52
C GLU A 246 -17.49 -1.82 -24.31
N VAL A 247 -16.23 -1.69 -23.92
CA VAL A 247 -15.26 -0.81 -24.56
C VAL A 247 -13.93 -1.55 -24.69
N TYR A 248 -13.11 -1.14 -25.64
CA TYR A 248 -11.91 -1.88 -26.01
C TYR A 248 -10.70 -0.96 -26.03
N LEU A 249 -9.69 -1.27 -25.22
CA LEU A 249 -8.38 -0.62 -25.33
C LEU A 249 -7.62 -1.27 -26.49
N LYS A 250 -7.42 -0.53 -27.57
CA LYS A 250 -6.68 -1.01 -28.74
C LYS A 250 -5.20 -1.09 -28.43
N GLN A 251 -4.59 -2.20 -28.81
CA GLN A 251 -3.15 -2.42 -28.82
C GLN A 251 -2.69 -2.66 -30.26
N GLU A 252 -1.37 -2.76 -30.49
CA GLU A 252 -0.80 -2.87 -31.84
C GLU A 252 -1.39 -4.05 -32.65
N ASN A 253 -1.61 -5.20 -31.99
CA ASN A 253 -2.07 -6.43 -32.64
C ASN A 253 -3.33 -7.07 -32.01
N ASP A 254 -3.90 -6.46 -30.96
CA ASP A 254 -5.07 -6.98 -30.26
C ASP A 254 -5.84 -5.86 -29.53
N SER A 255 -6.82 -6.20 -28.70
CA SER A 255 -7.49 -5.27 -27.81
C SER A 255 -7.87 -5.92 -26.49
N ILE A 256 -7.74 -5.16 -25.40
CA ILE A 256 -8.24 -5.58 -24.09
C ILE A 256 -9.70 -5.15 -23.97
N GLN A 257 -10.60 -6.11 -23.72
CA GLN A 257 -12.00 -5.82 -23.43
C GLN A 257 -12.12 -5.25 -22.01
N ILE A 258 -12.83 -4.14 -21.86
CA ILE A 258 -13.33 -3.62 -20.58
C ILE A 258 -14.85 -3.79 -20.58
N LEU A 259 -15.35 -4.67 -19.70
CA LEU A 259 -16.76 -5.06 -19.63
C LEU A 259 -17.41 -4.53 -18.34
N ASN A 260 -18.36 -3.61 -18.50
CA ASN A 260 -19.08 -2.98 -17.40
C ASN A 260 -20.45 -3.64 -17.20
N TYR A 261 -20.70 -4.23 -16.04
CA TYR A 261 -22.01 -4.62 -15.55
C TYR A 261 -22.50 -3.59 -14.54
N VAL A 262 -23.53 -2.81 -14.89
CA VAL A 262 -24.02 -1.71 -14.05
C VAL A 262 -25.53 -1.78 -13.90
N TYR A 263 -26.08 -1.19 -12.84
CA TYR A 263 -27.53 -1.11 -12.73
C TYR A 263 -28.11 -0.34 -13.92
N PRO A 264 -29.28 -0.72 -14.46
CA PRO A 264 -29.86 -0.04 -15.63
C PRO A 264 -29.98 1.48 -15.47
N SER A 265 -30.27 1.96 -14.26
CA SER A 265 -30.38 3.38 -13.92
C SER A 265 -29.04 4.13 -13.95
N TYR A 266 -27.90 3.43 -13.86
CA TYR A 266 -26.55 4.01 -13.86
C TYR A 266 -25.86 3.95 -15.23
N LEU A 267 -26.39 3.20 -16.20
CA LEU A 267 -25.77 2.92 -17.50
C LEU A 267 -25.25 4.18 -18.22
N GLU A 268 -26.10 5.20 -18.35
CA GLU A 268 -25.73 6.41 -19.08
C GLU A 268 -24.66 7.23 -18.33
N LYS A 269 -24.61 7.15 -16.99
CA LYS A 269 -23.52 7.76 -16.22
C LYS A 269 -22.23 6.96 -16.38
N ALA A 270 -22.29 5.63 -16.34
CA ALA A 270 -21.13 4.74 -16.53
C ALA A 270 -20.43 4.99 -17.88
N LYS A 271 -21.18 5.14 -18.97
CA LYS A 271 -20.64 5.44 -20.30
C LYS A 271 -19.84 6.74 -20.38
N THR A 272 -20.09 7.70 -19.48
CA THR A 272 -19.30 8.94 -19.45
C THR A 272 -17.91 8.75 -18.83
N LYS A 273 -17.65 7.60 -18.19
CA LYS A 273 -16.40 7.25 -17.50
C LYS A 273 -15.47 6.36 -18.33
N THR A 274 -15.93 5.90 -19.49
CA THR A 274 -15.16 5.05 -20.42
C THR A 274 -13.78 5.61 -20.75
N ALA A 275 -13.69 6.90 -21.06
CA ALA A 275 -12.42 7.52 -21.45
C ALA A 275 -11.39 7.45 -20.31
N ASP A 276 -11.84 7.72 -19.07
CA ASP A 276 -11.01 7.63 -17.88
C ASP A 276 -10.49 6.20 -17.68
N MET A 277 -11.35 5.19 -17.80
CA MET A 277 -10.96 3.77 -17.68
C MET A 277 -9.89 3.36 -18.69
N LEU A 278 -10.05 3.76 -19.96
CA LEU A 278 -9.09 3.43 -21.02
C LEU A 278 -7.74 4.10 -20.78
N ASN A 279 -7.74 5.38 -20.39
CA ASN A 279 -6.52 6.13 -20.09
C ASN A 279 -5.78 5.57 -18.86
N ILE A 280 -6.52 5.17 -17.81
CA ILE A 280 -5.94 4.53 -16.62
C ILE A 280 -5.26 3.20 -17.03
N MET A 281 -5.96 2.33 -17.75
CA MET A 281 -5.41 1.04 -18.21
C MET A 281 -4.16 1.23 -19.09
N GLU A 282 -4.19 2.21 -20.00
CA GLU A 282 -3.06 2.54 -20.86
C GLU A 282 -1.84 3.03 -20.06
N LEU A 283 -2.05 3.93 -19.09
CA LEU A 283 -0.98 4.41 -18.23
C LEU A 283 -0.38 3.28 -17.37
N LEU A 284 -1.22 2.44 -16.75
CA LEU A 284 -0.73 1.31 -15.94
C LEU A 284 0.05 0.30 -16.78
N ASN A 285 -0.37 0.05 -18.03
CA ASN A 285 0.38 -0.75 -18.99
C ASN A 285 1.79 -0.17 -19.26
N GLU A 286 1.91 1.16 -19.40
CA GLU A 286 3.17 1.84 -19.66
C GLU A 286 4.13 1.79 -18.45
N LEU A 287 3.60 2.06 -17.27
CA LEU A 287 4.38 2.17 -16.03
C LEU A 287 4.87 0.80 -15.53
N ILE A 288 4.04 -0.25 -15.63
CA ILE A 288 4.31 -1.55 -14.98
C ILE A 288 4.58 -2.65 -16.02
N GLY A 289 3.81 -2.66 -17.10
CA GLY A 289 3.79 -3.72 -18.10
C GLY A 289 2.36 -4.09 -18.49
N GLN A 290 2.18 -4.80 -19.61
CA GLN A 290 0.86 -5.16 -20.13
C GLN A 290 -0.02 -5.82 -19.06
N TYR A 291 -1.30 -5.44 -19.06
CA TYR A 291 -2.35 -6.01 -18.22
C TYR A 291 -2.23 -7.53 -18.15
N PRO A 292 -2.04 -8.12 -16.95
CA PRO A 292 -1.63 -9.51 -16.80
C PRO A 292 -2.67 -10.53 -17.28
N PHE A 293 -3.90 -10.11 -17.54
CA PHE A 293 -5.01 -10.96 -17.97
C PHE A 293 -5.58 -10.52 -19.33
N ALA A 294 -4.74 -9.93 -20.20
CA ALA A 294 -5.13 -9.34 -21.49
C ALA A 294 -5.88 -10.30 -22.44
N ASP A 295 -5.59 -11.61 -22.40
CA ASP A 295 -6.28 -12.62 -23.23
C ASP A 295 -7.75 -12.86 -22.82
N GLU A 296 -8.16 -12.31 -21.68
CA GLU A 296 -9.51 -12.41 -21.14
C GLU A 296 -10.24 -11.07 -21.24
N LYS A 297 -10.35 -10.35 -20.12
CA LYS A 297 -10.98 -9.03 -19.99
C LYS A 297 -10.54 -8.38 -18.70
N TYR A 298 -10.68 -7.07 -18.62
CA TYR A 298 -10.92 -6.38 -17.36
C TYR A 298 -12.43 -6.05 -17.25
N GLY A 299 -12.96 -5.93 -16.04
CA GLY A 299 -14.39 -5.68 -15.89
C GLY A 299 -14.73 -4.99 -14.58
N HIS A 300 -15.90 -4.36 -14.58
CA HIS A 300 -16.48 -3.74 -13.39
C HIS A 300 -17.89 -4.30 -13.18
N ALA A 301 -18.22 -4.68 -11.95
CA ALA A 301 -19.59 -5.02 -11.57
C ALA A 301 -20.10 -4.07 -10.49
N GLN A 302 -21.19 -3.36 -10.78
CA GLN A 302 -21.82 -2.51 -9.80
C GLN A 302 -22.47 -3.34 -8.70
N PHE A 303 -22.25 -2.99 -7.43
CA PHE A 303 -22.82 -3.76 -6.32
C PHE A 303 -23.29 -2.87 -5.16
N GLY A 304 -23.85 -3.49 -4.12
CA GLY A 304 -24.57 -2.80 -3.04
C GLY A 304 -23.69 -2.20 -1.94
N TRP A 305 -22.36 -2.26 -2.06
CA TRP A 305 -21.42 -1.76 -1.05
C TRP A 305 -20.75 -0.47 -1.50
N ALA A 306 -20.45 0.44 -0.58
CA ALA A 306 -20.06 1.84 -0.86
C ALA A 306 -18.56 2.04 -1.15
N GLY A 307 -17.89 1.05 -1.75
CA GLY A 307 -16.47 1.08 -2.11
C GLY A 307 -16.15 0.10 -3.22
N GLY A 308 -14.99 -0.54 -3.15
CA GLY A 308 -14.49 -1.48 -4.15
C GLY A 308 -14.05 -2.82 -3.55
N MET A 309 -13.89 -3.81 -4.42
CA MET A 309 -13.19 -5.07 -4.15
C MET A 309 -12.59 -5.55 -5.47
N GLU A 310 -11.30 -5.82 -5.47
CA GLU A 310 -10.47 -6.00 -6.65
C GLU A 310 -10.61 -7.35 -7.35
N HIS A 311 -11.73 -8.07 -7.17
CA HIS A 311 -11.91 -9.43 -7.68
C HIS A 311 -11.34 -9.61 -9.09
N GLN A 312 -10.35 -10.49 -9.23
CA GLN A 312 -9.53 -10.66 -10.43
C GLN A 312 -10.34 -10.67 -11.72
N THR A 313 -10.05 -9.75 -12.64
CA THR A 313 -10.73 -9.51 -13.94
C THR A 313 -12.19 -9.02 -13.88
N MET A 314 -12.74 -8.73 -12.70
CA MET A 314 -14.08 -8.20 -12.51
C MET A 314 -14.22 -7.47 -11.16
N SER A 315 -13.61 -6.29 -11.02
CA SER A 315 -13.68 -5.52 -9.78
C SER A 315 -15.12 -5.13 -9.44
N PHE A 316 -15.55 -5.34 -8.20
CA PHE A 316 -16.89 -4.97 -7.75
C PHE A 316 -16.85 -3.57 -7.16
N MET A 317 -17.65 -2.64 -7.68
CA MET A 317 -17.52 -1.22 -7.34
C MET A 317 -18.88 -0.55 -7.14
N TYR A 318 -19.02 0.33 -6.15
CA TYR A 318 -20.28 1.04 -5.96
C TYR A 318 -20.63 1.95 -7.16
N HIS A 319 -19.60 2.65 -7.64
CA HIS A 319 -19.64 3.61 -8.72
C HIS A 319 -18.31 3.60 -9.46
N LEU A 320 -18.29 4.19 -10.67
CA LEU A 320 -17.12 4.24 -11.54
C LEU A 320 -16.46 5.63 -11.46
N ASP A 321 -16.25 6.12 -10.25
CA ASP A 321 -15.54 7.37 -10.00
C ASP A 321 -14.03 7.17 -10.24
N PHE A 322 -13.32 8.21 -10.70
CA PHE A 322 -11.95 8.10 -11.21
C PHE A 322 -10.98 7.44 -10.21
N GLU A 323 -10.99 7.92 -8.96
CA GLU A 323 -10.10 7.44 -7.89
C GLU A 323 -10.33 5.96 -7.59
N LEU A 324 -11.60 5.55 -7.47
CA LEU A 324 -11.97 4.17 -7.21
C LEU A 324 -11.61 3.26 -8.41
N VAL A 325 -11.87 3.70 -9.65
CA VAL A 325 -11.48 2.96 -10.86
C VAL A 325 -9.98 2.75 -10.94
N ALA A 326 -9.19 3.79 -10.64
CA ALA A 326 -7.73 3.68 -10.63
C ALA A 326 -7.23 2.70 -9.56
N HIS A 327 -7.80 2.76 -8.34
CA HIS A 327 -7.43 1.90 -7.21
C HIS A 327 -7.70 0.42 -7.51
N GLU A 328 -8.94 0.07 -7.88
CA GLU A 328 -9.29 -1.34 -8.12
C GLU A 328 -8.67 -1.91 -9.41
N MET A 329 -8.37 -1.06 -10.40
CA MET A 329 -7.66 -1.50 -11.61
C MET A 329 -6.18 -1.74 -11.33
N ALA A 330 -5.56 -0.92 -10.47
CA ALA A 330 -4.16 -1.10 -10.08
C ALA A 330 -3.92 -2.46 -9.39
N HIS A 331 -4.89 -2.94 -8.62
CA HIS A 331 -4.81 -4.24 -7.96
C HIS A 331 -4.61 -5.42 -8.91
N GLN A 332 -5.01 -5.29 -10.18
CA GLN A 332 -4.85 -6.34 -11.17
C GLN A 332 -3.37 -6.73 -11.38
N TRP A 333 -2.44 -5.80 -11.17
CA TRP A 333 -1.00 -6.08 -11.15
C TRP A 333 -0.52 -6.50 -9.75
N PHE A 334 -0.90 -5.75 -8.71
CA PHE A 334 -0.45 -5.95 -7.33
C PHE A 334 -1.63 -6.14 -6.39
N GLY A 335 -1.82 -7.38 -5.93
CA GLY A 335 -3.01 -7.87 -5.25
C GLY A 335 -3.54 -9.13 -5.92
N ASP A 336 -3.68 -9.08 -7.25
CA ASP A 336 -4.21 -10.19 -8.05
C ASP A 336 -3.12 -11.01 -8.74
N CYS A 337 -2.38 -10.41 -9.67
CA CYS A 337 -1.31 -11.12 -10.39
C CYS A 337 -0.20 -11.50 -9.41
N ILE A 338 0.35 -10.52 -8.69
CA ILE A 338 1.25 -10.75 -7.56
C ILE A 338 0.46 -10.47 -6.28
N THR A 339 0.06 -11.52 -5.57
CA THR A 339 -0.71 -11.40 -4.32
C THR A 339 0.24 -11.33 -3.12
N LEU A 340 -0.15 -10.65 -2.03
CA LEU A 340 0.59 -10.74 -0.77
C LEU A 340 0.70 -12.19 -0.26
N GLY A 341 1.89 -12.61 0.17
CA GLY A 341 2.14 -13.92 0.78
C GLY A 341 1.90 -13.95 2.30
N SER A 342 1.54 -12.81 2.90
CA SER A 342 1.21 -12.65 4.31
C SER A 342 0.46 -11.33 4.53
N TRP A 343 -0.57 -11.32 5.39
CA TRP A 343 -1.27 -10.08 5.76
C TRP A 343 -0.37 -9.06 6.47
N GLN A 344 0.78 -9.48 7.00
CA GLN A 344 1.78 -8.54 7.52
C GLN A 344 2.27 -7.56 6.44
N ASP A 345 2.20 -7.99 5.17
CA ASP A 345 2.65 -7.28 3.98
C ASP A 345 1.49 -6.68 3.18
N ILE A 346 0.32 -6.43 3.79
CA ILE A 346 -0.88 -5.87 3.10
C ILE A 346 -0.62 -4.56 2.34
N TRP A 347 0.41 -3.81 2.72
CA TRP A 347 0.84 -2.61 2.00
C TRP A 347 1.28 -2.90 0.54
N LEU A 348 1.69 -4.14 0.23
CA LEU A 348 2.01 -4.57 -1.13
C LEU A 348 0.78 -4.57 -2.04
N ASN A 349 -0.42 -4.71 -1.47
CA ASN A 349 -1.67 -4.50 -2.18
C ASN A 349 -2.08 -3.02 -2.05
N GLU A 350 -2.43 -2.59 -0.84
CA GLU A 350 -3.11 -1.30 -0.62
C GLU A 350 -2.22 -0.07 -0.86
N GLY A 351 -0.94 -0.17 -0.50
CA GLY A 351 0.04 0.89 -0.74
C GLY A 351 0.31 1.06 -2.23
N PHE A 352 0.42 -0.05 -2.98
CA PHE A 352 0.58 -0.01 -4.43
C PHE A 352 -0.64 0.55 -5.14
N ALA A 353 -1.84 0.05 -4.84
CA ALA A 353 -3.07 0.56 -5.46
C ALA A 353 -3.28 2.06 -5.18
N THR A 354 -3.02 2.48 -3.93
CA THR A 354 -3.08 3.89 -3.54
C THR A 354 -2.03 4.73 -4.27
N TYR A 355 -0.79 4.26 -4.42
CA TYR A 355 0.28 4.99 -5.11
C TYR A 355 0.05 5.09 -6.63
N LEU A 356 -0.37 3.99 -7.26
CA LEU A 356 -0.69 3.95 -8.69
C LEU A 356 -1.88 4.85 -9.02
N THR A 357 -2.85 4.98 -8.10
CA THR A 357 -3.89 6.01 -8.16
C THR A 357 -3.28 7.43 -8.13
N GLY A 358 -2.30 7.67 -7.26
CA GLY A 358 -1.51 8.91 -7.26
C GLY A 358 -0.80 9.19 -8.58
N LEU A 359 -0.19 8.17 -9.20
CA LEU A 359 0.46 8.31 -10.52
C LEU A 359 -0.55 8.59 -11.64
N CYS A 360 -1.80 8.11 -11.52
CA CYS A 360 -2.88 8.51 -12.42
C CYS A 360 -3.18 10.01 -12.28
N TYR A 361 -3.16 10.56 -11.07
CA TYR A 361 -3.30 12.01 -10.87
C TYR A 361 -2.10 12.84 -11.32
N GLU A 362 -0.90 12.27 -11.31
CA GLU A 362 0.32 12.90 -11.84
C GLU A 362 0.29 12.99 -13.37
N ASN A 363 -0.10 11.91 -14.05
CA ASN A 363 0.07 11.76 -15.49
C ASN A 363 -1.22 12.03 -16.30
N LEU A 364 -2.39 11.85 -15.69
CA LEU A 364 -3.68 12.13 -16.31
C LEU A 364 -4.24 13.45 -15.78
N LEU A 365 -5.35 13.91 -16.38
CA LEU A 365 -6.06 15.13 -15.95
C LEU A 365 -5.14 16.37 -15.88
N ASN A 366 -4.07 16.37 -16.68
CA ASN A 366 -3.02 17.40 -16.73
C ASN A 366 -2.25 17.60 -15.40
N GLY A 367 -2.17 16.58 -14.55
CA GLY A 367 -1.46 16.69 -13.26
C GLY A 367 -2.20 17.49 -12.20
N ALA A 368 -3.44 17.93 -12.47
CA ALA A 368 -4.14 18.96 -11.71
C ALA A 368 -4.37 18.59 -10.23
N TYR A 369 -4.39 17.30 -9.92
CA TYR A 369 -4.71 16.79 -8.59
C TYR A 369 -3.53 16.15 -7.87
N TRP A 370 -2.36 16.08 -8.51
CA TRP A 370 -1.18 15.42 -7.94
C TRP A 370 -0.73 16.04 -6.61
N GLU A 371 -0.62 17.36 -6.57
CA GLU A 371 -0.24 18.09 -5.36
C GLU A 371 -1.29 17.92 -4.24
N LEU A 372 -2.58 17.93 -4.59
CA LEU A 372 -3.67 17.72 -3.64
C LEU A 372 -3.64 16.30 -3.06
N TRP A 373 -3.43 15.29 -3.91
CA TRP A 373 -3.27 13.91 -3.48
C TRP A 373 -2.11 13.78 -2.49
N LYS A 374 -0.93 14.34 -2.81
CA LYS A 374 0.25 14.33 -1.93
C LYS A 374 -0.03 14.97 -0.57
N LYS A 375 -0.64 16.15 -0.55
CA LYS A 375 -1.06 16.85 0.68
C LYS A 375 -2.01 16.01 1.52
N ASN A 376 -2.99 15.37 0.89
CA ASN A 376 -3.95 14.50 1.57
C ASN A 376 -3.26 13.30 2.24
N GLN A 377 -2.32 12.65 1.55
CA GLN A 377 -1.57 11.53 2.12
C GLN A 377 -0.69 11.98 3.29
N ILE A 378 0.16 13.00 3.13
CA ILE A 378 1.02 13.51 4.22
C ILE A 378 0.18 13.93 5.43
N SER A 379 -0.91 14.67 5.19
CA SER A 379 -1.83 15.10 6.25
C SER A 379 -2.37 13.90 7.03
N ARG A 380 -2.82 12.85 6.33
CA ARG A 380 -3.34 11.62 6.96
C ARG A 380 -2.26 10.88 7.74
N ILE A 381 -1.09 10.66 7.14
CA ILE A 381 0.05 9.97 7.75
C ILE A 381 0.47 10.66 9.05
N THR A 382 0.49 11.99 9.05
CA THR A 382 1.02 12.80 10.17
C THR A 382 -0.05 13.18 11.20
N THR A 383 -1.20 12.52 11.20
CA THR A 383 -2.23 12.65 12.25
C THR A 383 -1.81 12.04 13.58
N SER A 384 -0.92 11.05 13.58
CA SER A 384 -0.41 10.37 14.76
C SER A 384 1.01 9.86 14.51
N PRO A 385 1.95 9.97 15.48
CA PRO A 385 3.30 9.43 15.34
C PRO A 385 3.37 7.91 15.54
N MET A 386 2.34 7.28 16.11
CA MET A 386 2.41 5.86 16.49
C MET A 386 2.20 4.92 15.29
N GLY A 387 2.77 3.71 15.37
CA GLY A 387 2.52 2.60 14.46
C GLY A 387 3.39 2.60 13.19
N SER A 388 3.51 1.43 12.58
CA SER A 388 4.37 1.11 11.44
C SER A 388 3.56 0.62 10.24
N VAL A 389 4.16 0.61 9.05
CA VAL A 389 3.54 -0.03 7.87
C VAL A 389 3.55 -1.55 8.02
N PHE A 390 4.62 -2.11 8.58
CA PHE A 390 4.66 -3.52 8.96
C PHE A 390 3.59 -3.83 10.02
N VAL A 391 2.68 -4.75 9.70
CA VAL A 391 1.59 -5.15 10.61
C VAL A 391 2.05 -6.30 11.48
N LYS A 392 2.51 -6.00 12.70
CA LYS A 392 2.99 -7.02 13.64
C LYS A 392 1.89 -7.97 14.11
N ASP A 393 0.71 -7.44 14.40
CA ASP A 393 -0.44 -8.20 14.89
C ASP A 393 -1.53 -8.26 13.82
N THR A 394 -1.49 -9.33 13.01
CA THR A 394 -2.52 -9.66 12.03
C THR A 394 -3.74 -10.31 12.69
N THR A 395 -4.06 -9.99 13.94
CA THR A 395 -5.41 -10.15 14.50
C THR A 395 -6.08 -8.79 14.78
N GLN A 396 -5.32 -7.70 14.75
CA GLN A 396 -5.83 -6.34 14.90
C GLN A 396 -6.17 -5.70 13.55
N ILE A 397 -7.45 -5.45 13.38
CA ILE A 397 -8.04 -5.12 12.09
C ILE A 397 -7.75 -3.68 11.69
N SER A 398 -7.85 -2.77 12.66
CA SER A 398 -7.57 -1.35 12.51
C SER A 398 -6.09 -1.07 12.21
N THR A 399 -5.21 -2.02 12.53
CA THR A 399 -3.80 -1.96 12.14
C THR A 399 -3.57 -2.56 10.76
N LEU A 400 -4.30 -3.63 10.40
CA LEU A 400 -4.19 -4.25 9.09
C LEU A 400 -4.73 -3.35 7.97
N PHE A 401 -5.98 -2.89 8.10
CA PHE A 401 -6.60 -1.94 7.17
C PHE A 401 -6.55 -0.54 7.79
N SER A 402 -5.32 -0.03 7.93
CA SER A 402 -5.11 1.31 8.43
C SER A 402 -5.05 2.28 7.26
N SER A 403 -6.06 3.14 7.13
CA SER A 403 -6.06 4.23 6.14
C SER A 403 -4.78 5.07 6.21
N ARG A 404 -4.24 5.23 7.41
CA ARG A 404 -3.00 5.96 7.67
C ARG A 404 -1.74 5.18 7.29
N LEU A 405 -1.64 3.92 7.67
CA LEU A 405 -0.39 3.15 7.61
C LEU A 405 -0.31 2.27 6.36
N SER A 406 -1.28 1.37 6.18
CA SER A 406 -1.28 0.38 5.09
C SER A 406 -1.48 1.02 3.72
N TYR A 407 -2.35 2.04 3.65
CA TYR A 407 -2.66 2.76 2.41
C TYR A 407 -1.78 3.98 2.24
N SER A 408 -1.98 5.03 3.06
CA SER A 408 -1.29 6.31 2.86
C SER A 408 0.21 6.23 3.08
N LYS A 409 0.68 5.71 4.23
CA LYS A 409 2.12 5.59 4.50
C LYS A 409 2.75 4.59 3.54
N GLY A 410 2.11 3.43 3.28
CA GLY A 410 2.53 2.45 2.27
C GLY A 410 2.73 3.06 0.87
N ALA A 411 1.77 3.86 0.39
CA ALA A 411 1.88 4.56 -0.89
C ALA A 411 3.01 5.60 -0.89
N TYR A 412 3.19 6.32 0.22
CA TYR A 412 4.27 7.29 0.34
C TYR A 412 5.65 6.64 0.51
N LEU A 413 5.74 5.39 0.98
CA LEU A 413 6.98 4.63 0.92
C LEU A 413 7.42 4.46 -0.54
N LEU A 414 6.50 4.07 -1.42
CA LEU A 414 6.77 3.97 -2.86
C LEU A 414 7.17 5.33 -3.45
N HIS A 415 6.50 6.41 -3.05
CA HIS A 415 6.85 7.75 -3.50
C HIS A 415 8.25 8.19 -3.06
N MET A 416 8.60 7.96 -1.79
CA MET A 416 9.94 8.26 -1.25
C MET A 416 11.01 7.34 -1.83
N LEU A 417 10.70 6.06 -2.10
CA LEU A 417 11.60 5.16 -2.81
C LEU A 417 11.87 5.66 -4.24
N ARG A 418 10.84 6.14 -4.95
CA ARG A 418 11.03 6.79 -6.27
C ARG A 418 11.95 8.01 -6.16
N TRP A 419 11.84 8.82 -5.12
CA TRP A 419 12.77 9.92 -4.85
C TRP A 419 14.20 9.45 -4.59
N GLU A 420 14.37 8.41 -3.76
CA GLU A 420 15.68 7.92 -3.36
C GLU A 420 16.44 7.23 -4.49
N LEU A 421 15.72 6.48 -5.33
CA LEU A 421 16.30 5.71 -6.42
C LEU A 421 16.33 6.49 -7.75
N GLY A 422 15.45 7.48 -7.90
CA GLY A 422 15.15 8.13 -9.18
C GLY A 422 14.20 7.29 -10.05
N ASP A 423 13.52 7.97 -10.98
CA ASP A 423 12.48 7.39 -11.82
C ASP A 423 12.95 6.17 -12.62
N GLU A 424 14.14 6.24 -13.23
CA GLU A 424 14.66 5.16 -14.07
C GLU A 424 14.82 3.85 -13.29
N ALA A 425 15.50 3.90 -12.14
CA ALA A 425 15.72 2.72 -11.32
C ALA A 425 14.41 2.22 -10.68
N PHE A 426 13.56 3.13 -10.21
CA PHE A 426 12.28 2.77 -9.59
C PHE A 426 11.33 2.05 -10.56
N PHE A 427 11.07 2.64 -11.74
CA PHE A 427 10.17 2.00 -12.72
C PHE A 427 10.79 0.76 -13.35
N LYS A 428 12.12 0.68 -13.46
CA LYS A 428 12.81 -0.56 -13.84
C LYS A 428 12.62 -1.66 -12.79
N ALA A 429 12.77 -1.34 -11.50
CA ALA A 429 12.50 -2.29 -10.42
C ALA A 429 11.05 -2.78 -10.45
N LEU A 430 10.10 -1.87 -10.65
CA LEU A 430 8.68 -2.19 -10.73
C LEU A 430 8.37 -3.16 -11.88
N LYS A 431 8.94 -2.90 -13.06
CA LYS A 431 8.84 -3.77 -14.24
C LYS A 431 9.50 -5.13 -14.01
N ASN A 432 10.65 -5.16 -13.34
CA ASN A 432 11.34 -6.42 -13.03
C ASN A 432 10.54 -7.24 -12.01
N TYR A 433 10.05 -6.62 -10.94
CA TYR A 433 9.22 -7.24 -9.91
C TYR A 433 7.94 -7.84 -10.52
N PHE A 434 7.23 -7.10 -11.37
CA PHE A 434 6.04 -7.60 -12.07
C PHE A 434 6.35 -8.79 -13.02
N ASN A 435 7.55 -8.82 -13.59
CA ASN A 435 7.94 -9.86 -14.56
C ASN A 435 8.79 -10.97 -13.94
N ASP A 436 8.98 -11.00 -12.62
CA ASP A 436 9.69 -12.09 -11.97
C ASP A 436 8.88 -13.39 -12.11
N PRO A 437 9.40 -14.42 -12.82
CA PRO A 437 8.69 -15.68 -13.00
C PRO A 437 8.42 -16.45 -11.71
N ALA A 438 9.13 -16.15 -10.61
CA ALA A 438 8.87 -16.75 -9.30
C ALA A 438 7.67 -16.11 -8.58
N LEU A 439 7.30 -14.88 -8.94
CA LEU A 439 6.28 -14.08 -8.25
C LEU A 439 5.04 -13.86 -9.11
N LYS A 440 5.20 -13.75 -10.43
CA LYS A 440 4.12 -13.48 -11.37
C LYS A 440 3.09 -14.61 -11.33
N TYR A 441 1.82 -14.24 -11.15
CA TYR A 441 0.71 -15.16 -10.88
C TYR A 441 0.85 -15.96 -9.58
N GLY A 442 1.71 -15.53 -8.65
CA GLY A 442 1.98 -16.18 -7.37
C GLY A 442 1.81 -15.23 -6.20
N PHE A 443 2.72 -15.34 -5.25
CA PHE A 443 2.72 -14.57 -4.00
C PHE A 443 4.07 -13.88 -3.78
N ALA A 444 4.06 -12.70 -3.14
CA ALA A 444 5.24 -11.96 -2.78
C ALA A 444 5.20 -11.47 -1.32
N ARG A 445 6.38 -11.34 -0.72
CA ARG A 445 6.62 -10.74 0.60
C ARG A 445 7.43 -9.46 0.43
N ASN A 446 7.52 -8.67 1.51
CA ASN A 446 8.25 -7.41 1.48
C ASN A 446 9.67 -7.53 0.88
N GLN A 447 10.41 -8.57 1.28
CA GLN A 447 11.78 -8.78 0.82
C GLN A 447 11.89 -9.05 -0.69
N ASP A 448 10.88 -9.65 -1.31
CA ASP A 448 10.87 -9.92 -2.75
C ASP A 448 10.88 -8.59 -3.52
N PHE A 449 10.06 -7.61 -3.09
CA PHE A 449 10.05 -6.27 -3.69
C PHE A 449 11.33 -5.49 -3.39
N VAL A 450 11.82 -5.52 -2.14
CA VAL A 450 13.08 -4.87 -1.73
C VAL A 450 14.24 -5.32 -2.62
N THR A 451 14.35 -6.63 -2.86
CA THR A 451 15.43 -7.21 -3.68
C THR A 451 15.44 -6.66 -5.10
N HIS A 452 14.25 -6.42 -5.69
CA HIS A 452 14.14 -5.83 -7.02
C HIS A 452 14.54 -4.35 -7.05
N LEU A 453 14.21 -3.60 -6.00
CA LEU A 453 14.63 -2.20 -5.86
C LEU A 453 16.15 -2.08 -5.72
N GLU A 454 16.73 -2.84 -4.79
CA GLU A 454 18.17 -2.83 -4.54
C GLU A 454 18.96 -3.28 -5.79
N ALA A 455 18.47 -4.31 -6.50
CA ALA A 455 19.09 -4.77 -7.74
C ALA A 455 19.02 -3.74 -8.89
N ALA A 456 17.96 -2.92 -8.95
CA ALA A 456 17.83 -1.90 -9.98
C ALA A 456 18.67 -0.64 -9.68
N ALA A 457 18.86 -0.32 -8.40
CA ALA A 457 19.54 0.89 -7.94
C ALA A 457 20.99 0.68 -7.49
N ASP A 458 21.45 -0.57 -7.35
CA ASP A 458 22.78 -0.93 -6.82
C ASP A 458 23.07 -0.27 -5.46
N THR A 459 22.07 -0.24 -4.58
CA THR A 459 22.11 0.43 -3.28
C THR A 459 21.29 -0.37 -2.26
N SER A 460 21.80 -0.48 -1.03
CA SER A 460 21.06 -1.09 0.07
C SER A 460 19.95 -0.15 0.55
N LEU A 461 18.75 -0.70 0.74
CA LEU A 461 17.59 0.00 1.30
C LEU A 461 17.31 -0.39 2.74
N THR A 462 18.24 -1.10 3.39
CA THR A 462 18.04 -1.65 4.74
C THR A 462 17.60 -0.58 5.74
N GLU A 463 18.32 0.55 5.84
CA GLU A 463 17.94 1.61 6.78
C GLU A 463 16.62 2.31 6.39
N PHE A 464 16.35 2.49 5.10
CA PHE A 464 15.06 3.02 4.65
C PHE A 464 13.89 2.16 5.16
N PHE A 465 13.98 0.83 5.06
CA PHE A 465 12.93 -0.05 5.55
C PHE A 465 12.91 -0.16 7.09
N ASN A 466 14.07 -0.10 7.76
CA ASN A 466 14.14 -0.02 9.23
C ASN A 466 13.35 1.19 9.75
N ASP A 467 13.55 2.36 9.14
CA ASP A 467 12.93 3.60 9.60
C ASP A 467 11.47 3.71 9.19
N TRP A 468 11.17 3.46 7.92
CA TRP A 468 9.90 3.86 7.35
C TRP A 468 8.87 2.72 7.32
N TYR A 469 9.31 1.47 7.17
CA TYR A 469 8.44 0.30 7.10
C TYR A 469 8.26 -0.36 8.47
N TYR A 470 9.36 -0.66 9.16
CA TYR A 470 9.35 -1.27 10.50
C TYR A 470 9.18 -0.23 11.61
N GLY A 471 9.80 0.93 11.47
CA GLY A 471 9.74 2.04 12.42
C GLY A 471 8.42 2.82 12.39
N ALA A 472 8.14 3.49 13.51
CA ALA A 472 7.01 4.39 13.65
C ALA A 472 7.44 5.85 13.50
N GLY A 473 6.46 6.74 13.41
CA GLY A 473 6.70 8.18 13.35
C GLY A 473 7.09 8.70 11.97
N TYR A 474 7.54 9.94 12.01
CA TYR A 474 8.00 10.79 10.91
C TYR A 474 8.90 11.91 11.47
N PRO A 475 9.82 12.46 10.66
CA PRO A 475 10.70 13.55 11.07
C PRO A 475 10.08 14.95 10.89
N SER A 476 10.66 15.91 11.61
CA SER A 476 10.54 17.35 11.36
C SER A 476 11.94 17.94 11.14
N TYR A 477 12.06 18.87 10.20
CA TYR A 477 13.35 19.48 9.86
C TYR A 477 13.41 20.97 10.18
N VAL A 478 14.55 21.43 10.70
CA VAL A 478 14.85 22.87 10.86
C VAL A 478 16.08 23.22 10.04
N LEU A 479 15.88 24.02 8.99
CA LEU A 479 16.93 24.46 8.08
C LEU A 479 17.35 25.89 8.43
N HIS A 480 18.59 26.06 8.89
CA HIS A 480 19.19 27.37 9.16
C HIS A 480 20.12 27.76 8.02
N HIS A 481 19.80 28.85 7.31
CA HIS A 481 20.75 29.47 6.38
C HIS A 481 21.31 30.77 6.98
N TYR A 482 22.65 30.86 7.02
CA TYR A 482 23.37 31.93 7.69
C TYR A 482 23.75 33.09 6.75
N THR A 483 23.17 34.27 6.93
CA THR A 483 23.36 35.41 6.01
C THR A 483 24.72 36.11 6.14
N ASP A 484 25.46 35.84 7.22
CA ASP A 484 26.79 36.41 7.54
C ASP A 484 27.94 35.40 7.30
N TYR A 485 27.70 34.32 6.54
CA TYR A 485 28.76 33.37 6.21
C TYR A 485 29.80 34.00 5.27
N SER A 486 31.04 34.12 5.76
CA SER A 486 32.16 34.72 5.05
C SER A 486 33.03 33.67 4.35
N ASP A 487 32.52 33.04 3.30
CA ASP A 487 33.35 32.28 2.35
C ASP A 487 32.95 32.64 0.91
N ASN A 488 33.57 33.67 0.35
CA ASN A 488 33.56 33.97 -1.09
C ASN A 488 32.19 33.88 -1.81
N GLY A 489 31.09 34.30 -1.16
CA GLY A 489 29.75 34.28 -1.76
C GLY A 489 28.96 32.98 -1.59
N LYS A 490 29.51 31.99 -0.90
CA LYS A 490 28.84 30.74 -0.52
C LYS A 490 27.84 30.91 0.62
N GLN A 491 27.00 29.92 0.83
CA GLN A 491 25.99 29.89 1.88
C GLN A 491 26.13 28.64 2.74
N LEU A 492 26.31 28.81 4.06
CA LEU A 492 26.19 27.70 5.01
C LEU A 492 24.72 27.41 5.28
N LEU A 493 24.32 26.15 5.13
CA LEU A 493 23.01 25.62 5.47
C LEU A 493 23.19 24.52 6.53
N THR A 494 22.63 24.70 7.72
CA THR A 494 22.62 23.65 8.76
C THR A 494 21.23 23.08 8.90
N VAL A 495 21.12 21.75 8.79
CA VAL A 495 19.88 21.00 8.96
C VAL A 495 19.90 20.30 10.31
N ASN A 496 18.79 20.44 11.04
CA ASN A 496 18.52 19.67 12.25
C ASN A 496 17.29 18.81 12.01
N GLN A 497 17.26 17.61 12.59
CA GLN A 497 16.13 16.70 12.58
C GLN A 497 15.58 16.49 13.99
N THR A 498 14.28 16.32 14.12
CA THR A 498 13.66 15.72 15.32
C THR A 498 12.72 14.61 14.88
N THR A 499 12.71 13.49 15.59
CA THR A 499 11.80 12.37 15.33
C THR A 499 10.55 12.47 16.21
N SER A 500 9.41 12.00 15.70
CA SER A 500 8.14 12.04 16.43
C SER A 500 7.84 10.78 17.26
N ASP A 501 8.63 9.73 17.09
CA ASP A 501 8.54 8.47 17.82
C ASP A 501 9.95 7.95 18.12
N SER A 502 10.15 7.34 19.29
CA SER A 502 11.46 6.86 19.75
C SER A 502 11.87 5.50 19.16
N SER A 503 11.04 4.89 18.32
CA SER A 503 11.42 3.67 17.57
C SER A 503 12.41 3.95 16.45
N VAL A 504 12.56 5.21 16.04
CA VAL A 504 13.51 5.67 15.02
C VAL A 504 14.29 6.86 15.59
N ASP A 505 15.59 6.71 15.74
CA ASP A 505 16.47 7.73 16.33
C ASP A 505 16.82 8.84 15.33
N PHE A 506 16.86 8.51 14.03
CA PHE A 506 17.15 9.41 12.93
C PHE A 506 16.59 8.81 11.64
N PHE A 507 16.03 9.64 10.75
CA PHE A 507 15.59 9.23 9.42
C PHE A 507 16.62 9.69 8.39
N GLU A 508 17.51 8.80 7.95
CA GLU A 508 18.48 9.05 6.88
C GLU A 508 17.73 9.21 5.55
N MET A 509 17.85 10.38 4.92
CA MET A 509 17.21 10.65 3.63
C MET A 509 18.01 11.68 2.82
N HIS A 510 17.83 11.66 1.51
CA HIS A 510 18.21 12.79 0.68
C HIS A 510 17.12 13.86 0.77
N LEU A 511 17.47 15.05 1.25
CA LEU A 511 16.52 16.14 1.43
C LEU A 511 16.39 16.99 0.16
N PRO A 512 15.17 17.16 -0.40
CA PRO A 512 14.91 18.11 -1.48
C PRO A 512 14.92 19.54 -0.92
N VAL A 513 15.83 20.36 -1.42
CA VAL A 513 15.95 21.78 -1.05
C VAL A 513 15.99 22.61 -2.33
N GLN A 514 14.91 23.32 -2.60
CA GLN A 514 14.81 24.21 -3.74
C GLN A 514 15.45 25.55 -3.39
N VAL A 515 16.46 25.94 -4.15
CA VAL A 515 17.10 27.24 -4.02
C VAL A 515 16.76 28.12 -5.21
N TRP A 516 16.60 29.42 -4.97
CA TRP A 516 16.35 30.42 -6.00
C TRP A 516 17.47 31.44 -6.04
N LYS A 517 17.91 31.79 -7.25
CA LYS A 517 18.90 32.83 -7.48
C LYS A 517 18.64 33.55 -8.80
N ASP A 518 18.52 34.87 -8.75
CA ASP A 518 18.38 35.73 -9.94
C ASP A 518 17.21 35.29 -10.86
N GLY A 519 16.11 34.84 -10.25
CA GLY A 519 14.92 34.33 -10.95
C GLY A 519 15.05 32.91 -11.52
N GLN A 520 16.20 32.26 -11.37
CA GLN A 520 16.42 30.84 -11.68
C GLN A 520 16.28 29.99 -10.42
N SER A 521 15.96 28.71 -10.60
CA SER A 521 15.77 27.78 -9.50
C SER A 521 16.60 26.51 -9.73
N LYS A 522 17.10 25.91 -8.64
CA LYS A 522 17.79 24.62 -8.65
C LYS A 522 17.31 23.77 -7.46
N LEU A 523 16.84 22.56 -7.75
CA LEU A 523 16.53 21.58 -6.71
C LEU A 523 17.84 20.89 -6.28
N LEU A 524 18.20 21.03 -5.02
CA LEU A 524 19.33 20.35 -4.40
C LEU A 524 18.85 19.07 -3.73
N ARG A 525 19.68 18.04 -3.79
CA ARG A 525 19.46 16.76 -3.11
C ARG A 525 20.54 16.58 -2.05
N LEU A 526 20.22 16.95 -0.80
CA LEU A 526 21.18 16.99 0.30
C LEU A 526 21.15 15.69 1.10
N HIS A 527 22.23 14.91 1.07
CA HIS A 527 22.29 13.63 1.80
C HIS A 527 22.45 13.87 3.31
N HIS A 528 21.36 13.73 4.07
CA HIS A 528 21.30 13.99 5.50
C HIS A 528 21.50 12.69 6.29
N THR A 529 22.69 12.54 6.88
CA THR A 529 23.18 11.29 7.50
C THR A 529 23.56 11.45 8.96
N VAL A 530 23.62 12.69 9.48
CA VAL A 530 23.94 12.99 10.87
C VAL A 530 23.11 14.18 11.36
N ASN A 531 22.93 14.30 12.67
CA ASN A 531 22.16 15.38 13.28
C ASN A 531 22.95 16.14 14.36
N PRO A 532 23.17 17.46 14.22
CA PRO A 532 22.92 18.28 13.04
C PRO A 532 23.93 18.03 11.92
N GLN A 533 23.58 18.36 10.68
CA GLN A 533 24.50 18.35 9.53
C GLN A 533 24.57 19.71 8.84
N SER A 534 25.77 20.11 8.43
CA SER A 534 25.98 21.34 7.67
C SER A 534 26.37 21.05 6.23
N PHE A 535 25.82 21.83 5.31
CA PHE A 535 26.09 21.83 3.88
C PHE A 535 26.55 23.22 3.45
N ILE A 536 27.50 23.27 2.52
CA ILE A 536 27.96 24.52 1.92
C ILE A 536 27.38 24.58 0.51
N LEU A 537 26.59 25.61 0.24
CA LEU A 537 26.07 25.91 -1.10
C LEU A 537 27.07 26.82 -1.80
N ASP A 538 27.36 26.54 -3.08
CA ASP A 538 28.37 27.26 -3.86
C ASP A 538 28.05 28.74 -4.07
N GLU A 539 26.77 29.10 -3.99
CA GLU A 539 26.28 30.47 -4.14
C GLU A 539 25.25 30.79 -3.08
N ARG A 540 25.11 32.09 -2.75
CA ARG A 540 24.10 32.59 -1.84
C ARG A 540 22.75 32.75 -2.55
N PRO A 541 21.75 31.91 -2.22
CA PRO A 541 20.43 32.02 -2.81
C PRO A 541 19.65 33.21 -2.26
N ASP A 542 18.66 33.66 -3.03
CA ASP A 542 17.71 34.71 -2.64
C ASP A 542 16.60 34.12 -1.74
N SER A 543 16.19 32.88 -2.00
CA SER A 543 15.28 32.11 -1.12
C SER A 543 15.60 30.61 -1.14
N ILE A 544 15.14 29.91 -0.09
CA ILE A 544 15.30 28.47 0.10
C ILE A 544 13.96 27.90 0.54
N ASP A 545 13.44 26.94 -0.22
CA ASP A 545 12.22 26.19 0.10
C ASP A 545 12.57 24.73 0.37
N PHE A 546 12.14 24.21 1.52
CA PHE A 546 12.30 22.80 1.85
C PHE A 546 11.16 21.99 1.25
N ASP A 547 11.50 20.94 0.51
CA ASP A 547 10.57 19.98 -0.07
C ASP A 547 9.30 20.59 -0.72
N PRO A 548 9.45 21.55 -1.65
CA PRO A 548 8.28 22.23 -2.23
C PRO A 548 7.38 21.28 -3.02
N ASP A 549 7.94 20.17 -3.52
CA ASP A 549 7.24 19.15 -4.26
C ASP A 549 6.72 18.00 -3.38
N LEU A 550 6.84 18.08 -2.05
CA LEU A 550 6.25 17.13 -1.11
C LEU A 550 6.72 15.67 -1.33
N TRP A 551 7.99 15.45 -1.59
CA TRP A 551 8.57 14.11 -1.74
C TRP A 551 8.59 13.35 -0.42
N LEU A 552 8.71 14.03 0.72
CA LEU A 552 8.98 13.42 2.01
C LEU A 552 7.77 13.47 2.96
N ILE A 553 7.61 12.41 3.76
CA ILE A 553 6.69 12.43 4.90
C ILE A 553 7.32 13.30 6.00
N THR A 554 6.86 14.54 6.16
CA THR A 554 7.31 15.43 7.24
C THR A 554 6.18 16.27 7.79
N LYS A 555 6.33 16.82 9.00
CA LYS A 555 5.38 17.79 9.56
C LYS A 555 6.09 18.83 10.39
N GLY A 556 5.70 20.09 10.25
CA GLY A 556 6.25 21.19 11.03
C GLY A 556 7.69 21.56 10.68
N SER A 557 8.17 21.15 9.50
CA SER A 557 9.48 21.54 9.00
C SER A 557 9.53 23.03 8.67
N VAL A 558 10.62 23.72 9.01
CA VAL A 558 10.76 25.16 8.83
C VAL A 558 12.13 25.53 8.28
N THR A 559 12.15 26.54 7.41
CA THR A 559 13.36 27.19 6.92
C THR A 559 13.50 28.56 7.54
N MET A 560 14.66 28.87 8.11
CA MET A 560 14.93 30.10 8.85
C MET A 560 16.20 30.79 8.37
N SER A 561 16.10 32.08 8.10
CA SER A 561 17.25 32.97 7.91
C SER A 561 17.84 33.36 9.25
N THR A 562 19.14 33.12 9.43
CA THR A 562 19.85 33.43 10.68
C THR A 562 20.96 34.45 10.42
N ASN A 563 20.84 35.63 11.06
CA ASN A 563 21.74 36.77 10.84
C ASN A 563 23.14 36.63 11.45
N GLN A 564 23.45 35.58 12.18
CA GLN A 564 24.77 35.39 12.75
C GLN A 564 25.18 33.93 12.71
N LEU A 565 26.41 33.66 12.27
CA LEU A 565 27.15 32.48 12.71
C LEU A 565 27.52 32.62 14.19
N THR A 566 26.55 32.67 15.09
CA THR A 566 26.82 32.50 16.52
C THR A 566 26.95 31.02 16.90
N ALA A 567 27.58 30.22 16.02
CA ALA A 567 27.94 28.84 16.30
C ALA A 567 29.36 28.49 15.84
N GLN A 568 30.35 29.38 16.01
CA GLN A 568 31.57 28.84 16.60
C GLN A 568 31.20 28.53 18.05
N MET A 569 30.90 27.27 18.36
CA MET A 569 30.88 26.85 19.75
C MET A 569 32.29 27.03 20.30
N LEU A 570 32.38 27.42 21.58
CA LEU A 570 33.63 27.31 22.31
C LEU A 570 34.13 25.87 22.16
N LYS A 571 35.39 25.68 21.75
CA LYS A 571 35.97 24.34 21.54
C LYS A 571 36.83 23.93 22.71
N LEU A 572 36.84 22.63 22.97
CA LEU A 572 37.73 21.96 23.91
C LEU A 572 38.55 20.94 23.15
N TYR A 573 39.87 21.08 23.17
CA TYR A 573 40.74 20.11 22.51
C TYR A 573 42.12 20.00 23.19
N PRO A 574 42.78 18.84 23.09
CA PRO A 574 42.22 17.57 22.62
C PRO A 574 41.15 17.04 23.59
N ASN A 575 40.16 16.31 23.07
CA ASN A 575 39.17 15.59 23.87
C ASN A 575 38.91 14.23 23.20
N PRO A 576 39.39 13.09 23.74
CA PRO A 576 39.97 12.92 25.08
C PRO A 576 41.27 13.69 25.32
N VAL A 577 41.46 14.16 26.56
CA VAL A 577 42.64 14.90 27.00
C VAL A 577 43.53 14.01 27.86
N VAL A 578 44.85 14.09 27.64
CA VAL A 578 45.83 13.58 28.60
C VAL A 578 46.06 14.69 29.63
N ASP A 579 47.08 15.52 29.53
CA ASP A 579 47.40 16.46 30.63
C ASP A 579 47.02 17.92 30.34
N GLN A 580 46.85 18.31 29.08
CA GLN A 580 46.60 19.71 28.71
C GLN A 580 45.34 19.85 27.86
N LEU A 581 44.37 20.63 28.36
CA LEU A 581 43.14 20.97 27.65
C LEU A 581 43.19 22.42 27.19
N VAL A 582 43.00 22.67 25.90
CA VAL A 582 42.88 24.01 25.33
C VAL A 582 41.41 24.39 25.24
N ILE A 583 41.10 25.59 25.70
CA ILE A 583 39.81 26.25 25.50
C ILE A 583 39.96 27.28 24.38
N GLU A 584 39.25 27.11 23.29
CA GLU A 584 39.15 28.12 22.24
C GLU A 584 37.84 28.89 22.40
N PRO A 585 37.86 30.12 22.97
CA PRO A 585 36.65 30.92 23.15
C PRO A 585 36.13 31.42 21.79
N LYS A 586 34.87 31.85 21.77
CA LYS A 586 34.31 32.54 20.59
C LYS A 586 35.09 33.83 20.30
N PRO A 587 35.15 34.29 19.03
CA PRO A 587 35.67 35.60 18.70
C PRO A 587 34.99 36.68 19.55
N ASN A 588 35.78 37.59 20.13
CA ASN A 588 35.37 38.66 21.06
C ASN A 588 34.93 38.22 22.46
N GLU A 589 35.05 36.94 22.81
CA GLU A 589 34.87 36.46 24.17
C GLU A 589 36.22 36.26 24.87
N ARG A 590 36.28 36.68 26.13
CA ARG A 590 37.41 36.45 27.03
C ARG A 590 36.96 35.55 28.16
N ILE A 591 37.71 34.48 28.42
CA ILE A 591 37.45 33.59 29.54
C ILE A 591 37.71 34.34 30.85
N VAL A 592 36.72 34.29 31.74
CA VAL A 592 36.73 34.93 33.07
C VAL A 592 37.03 33.89 34.14
N SER A 593 36.40 32.72 34.09
CA SER A 593 36.68 31.63 35.04
C SER A 593 36.26 30.27 34.50
N VAL A 594 36.86 29.22 35.07
CA VAL A 594 36.57 27.82 34.75
C VAL A 594 36.29 27.04 36.03
N ARG A 595 35.34 26.13 35.98
CA ARG A 595 35.05 25.17 37.04
C ARG A 595 34.92 23.78 36.45
N ILE A 596 35.50 22.78 37.11
CA ILE A 596 35.43 21.38 36.71
C ILE A 596 34.65 20.61 37.77
N SER A 597 33.66 19.83 37.35
CA SER A 597 32.84 18.97 38.19
C SER A 597 32.90 17.52 37.69
N ASN A 598 32.68 16.56 38.59
CA ASN A 598 32.53 15.15 38.21
C ASN A 598 31.12 14.86 37.65
N SER A 599 30.87 13.62 37.24
CA SER A 599 29.58 13.15 36.72
C SER A 599 28.40 13.26 37.70
N LEU A 600 28.67 13.41 39.01
CA LEU A 600 27.67 13.64 40.05
C LEU A 600 27.42 15.13 40.32
N GLY A 601 28.00 16.03 39.53
CA GLY A 601 27.87 17.49 39.68
C GLY A 601 28.67 18.09 40.84
N ARG A 602 29.50 17.29 41.53
CA ARG A 602 30.38 17.79 42.61
C ARG A 602 31.56 18.53 42.00
N LEU A 603 31.79 19.77 42.47
CA LEU A 603 32.96 20.57 42.09
C LEU A 603 34.26 19.86 42.48
N ILE A 604 35.14 19.67 41.50
CA ILE A 604 36.44 19.00 41.63
C ILE A 604 37.58 20.02 41.62
N ALA A 605 37.55 21.01 40.73
CA ALA A 605 38.62 21.99 40.59
C ALA A 605 38.14 23.35 40.06
N VAL A 606 38.91 24.40 40.37
CA VAL A 606 38.78 25.75 39.81
C VAL A 606 40.17 26.15 39.29
N PRO A 607 40.58 25.61 38.13
CA PRO A 607 41.95 25.76 37.64
C PRO A 607 42.23 27.19 37.16
N GLU A 608 43.49 27.62 37.29
CA GLU A 608 43.98 28.84 36.65
C GLU A 608 44.26 28.59 35.17
N LEU A 609 44.03 29.62 34.34
CA LEU A 609 44.22 29.56 32.90
C LEU A 609 45.53 30.26 32.50
N TYR A 610 46.35 29.57 31.71
CA TYR A 610 47.52 30.16 31.07
C TYR A 610 47.37 30.04 29.55
N HIS A 611 47.28 31.17 28.84
CA HIS A 611 47.01 31.21 27.39
C HIS A 611 45.85 30.31 26.92
N ASN A 612 44.74 30.32 27.67
CA ASN A 612 43.57 29.47 27.46
C ASN A 612 43.81 27.95 27.57
N GLN A 613 44.92 27.54 28.18
CA GLN A 613 45.23 26.14 28.47
C GLN A 613 45.01 25.82 29.94
N LEU A 614 44.58 24.59 30.21
CA LEU A 614 44.39 24.02 31.54
C LEU A 614 45.32 22.83 31.71
N ASP A 615 46.06 22.81 32.82
CA ASP A 615 46.78 21.64 33.30
C ASP A 615 45.81 20.74 34.11
N LEU A 616 45.60 19.54 33.61
CA LEU A 616 44.71 18.52 34.16
C LEU A 616 45.48 17.28 34.65
N SER A 617 46.81 17.37 34.77
CA SER A 617 47.68 16.26 35.24
C SER A 617 47.26 15.67 36.59
N GLN A 618 46.61 16.48 37.44
CA GLN A 618 46.13 16.08 38.77
C GLN A 618 44.75 15.41 38.77
N LEU A 619 44.05 15.38 37.62
CA LEU A 619 42.77 14.69 37.49
C LEU A 619 42.99 13.20 37.19
N THR A 620 42.24 12.35 37.88
CA THR A 620 42.17 10.92 37.56
C THR A 620 41.46 10.69 36.22
N PRO A 621 41.76 9.61 35.49
CA PRO A 621 41.02 9.26 34.27
C PRO A 621 39.51 9.15 34.52
N GLY A 622 38.69 9.69 33.61
CA GLY A 622 37.24 9.69 33.75
C GLY A 622 36.52 10.81 32.99
N HIS A 623 35.19 10.86 33.15
CA HIS A 623 34.32 11.87 32.55
C HIS A 623 34.14 13.07 33.47
N TYR A 624 34.34 14.26 32.93
CA TYR A 624 34.21 15.52 33.66
C TYR A 624 33.34 16.50 32.89
N PHE A 625 32.66 17.37 33.65
CA PHE A 625 31.98 18.54 33.12
C PHE A 625 32.81 19.78 33.42
N ILE A 626 32.95 20.65 32.42
CA ILE A 626 33.61 21.93 32.55
C ILE A 626 32.60 23.05 32.32
N GLN A 627 32.52 23.97 33.27
CA GLN A 627 31.75 25.19 33.17
C GLN A 627 32.71 26.36 32.92
N ILE A 628 32.50 27.11 31.84
CA ILE A 628 33.39 28.16 31.39
C ILE A 628 32.60 29.46 31.34
N LYS A 629 32.93 30.37 32.24
CA LYS A 629 32.36 31.72 32.24
C LYS A 629 33.25 32.62 31.40
N THR A 630 32.66 33.27 30.40
CA THR A 630 33.31 34.36 29.65
C THR A 630 32.77 35.70 30.12
N ASN A 631 33.27 36.79 29.53
CA ASN A 631 32.75 38.13 29.73
C ASN A 631 31.32 38.32 29.18
N GLN A 632 30.80 37.38 28.38
CA GLN A 632 29.49 37.46 27.74
C GLN A 632 28.54 36.34 28.15
N ASN A 633 29.03 35.10 28.30
CA ASN A 633 28.20 33.91 28.47
C ASN A 633 28.76 32.93 29.51
N ILE A 634 27.97 31.90 29.84
CA ILE A 634 28.43 30.72 30.59
C ILE A 634 28.18 29.49 29.71
N TYR A 635 29.23 28.71 29.46
CA TYR A 635 29.18 27.45 28.73
C TYR A 635 29.32 26.28 29.68
N GLN A 636 28.70 25.15 29.33
CA GLN A 636 28.90 23.88 30.01
C GLN A 636 29.12 22.79 28.96
N GLN A 637 30.23 22.07 29.08
CA GLN A 637 30.62 21.01 28.13
C GLN A 637 31.21 19.82 28.89
N GLN A 638 31.30 18.67 28.22
CA GLN A 638 31.90 17.46 28.75
C GLN A 638 33.27 17.22 28.11
N PHE A 639 34.24 16.74 28.89
CA PHE A 639 35.50 16.20 28.38
C PHE A 639 35.88 14.90 29.08
N VAL A 640 36.74 14.11 28.43
CA VAL A 640 37.23 12.81 28.92
C VAL A 640 38.72 12.93 29.24
N LYS A 641 39.11 12.71 30.51
CA LYS A 641 40.52 12.56 30.91
C LYS A 641 40.95 11.11 30.64
N ALA A 642 41.88 10.92 29.71
CA ALA A 642 42.49 9.64 29.41
C ALA A 642 43.66 9.33 30.37
N SER A 643 43.95 8.03 30.53
CA SER A 643 45.23 7.59 31.09
C SER A 643 46.35 7.85 30.09
N LEU A 644 47.56 8.14 30.59
CA LEU A 644 48.78 8.17 29.80
C LEU A 644 49.03 6.83 29.08
#